data_AF-A0A2D6R649-F1
#
_entry.id   AF-A0A2D6R649-F1
#
_cell.length_a   1.000
_cell.length_b   1.000
_cell.length_c   1.000
_cell.angle_alpha   90.00
_cell.angle_beta   90.00
_cell.angle_gamma   90.00
#
_symmetry.space_group_name_H-M   'P 1'
#
loop_
_entity.id
_entity.type
_entity.pdbx_description
1 polymer ?
#
loop_
_entity_poly.entity_id
_entity_poly.type
_entity_poly.pdbx_seq_one_letter_code
_entity_poly.pdbx_strand_id
1 'polypeptide(L)'
;MKKRSGLDRAIQLLIPPSLVLLLVVTIIELFYGVGKAMSIFIDIFDVYVIAIFAIDLYYRWFETPHLWKYVKKHFLDIIATIPFNLIFLGIEGLALIRALRGVRIITQAVKFARFARYGRLLRLVRFGARAPRFLRTRKYVKKGKIRKVQPHEKVMKKTLSFKVILLITINSIMGTGIWFLTSAGAKHAGPASLLSWGILSLISVYIAMCFAELTSMFPKAGGVYEFSKQAYGRFWSFVIGWTTSIAGSVTIAMLLLGALQYLIPIKYSFLYIPIAVLLILLFSLVAFRGMQTSTVVLVTFAIITLSAVVAIIIPGFFNFSPGNLDPFFVFPAASVLLAIFFIAETFFGWESAIFLAAETKDPTKVMPKALIYGTLIIAVLSFLLAATALGTIPWAEYANSIAPLRDLGGVHFGSTGGIIFAVLIFISVIGATAGWIVTAPRLLMSIAEDKLFFTQFARLHPKHKSPYVSIAFQAIVVSILVFVGAGSYETLLHMLIPLILVVYSAVMLSVVILRFKKPDVKRPYRVIFGKVGPIFTTLFMVFLLVMFIKETHSALDILRISAGLIAFGIPAYFAIELFYDKKYVTLRRNIMAKMSYQVHRLPLPSLTFNRLVNEIGPLHKNKRVAVFSSPLGSFARRMLKRNIKTKHIDIANVSKEELKIVRKHLPKKGVTTHLLRNISVPGAVKRIDAFLSFNDLGYVKNVPSFVKDVRKSLVKGGKFCFYMKYGVMNTMPNAILLGEKKKLAKIFKDAGLTFNYSTKHRGFRTEIYVVGKRK
;
A
#
# COMPACT_ATOMS: atom_id res chain seq x y z
N MET A 1 28.22 14.99 26.71
CA MET A 1 27.79 14.83 25.31
C MET A 1 28.85 15.43 24.38
N LYS A 2 29.76 14.61 23.82
CA LYS A 2 30.79 15.09 22.87
C LYS A 2 30.11 15.72 21.63
N LYS A 3 30.57 16.89 21.19
CA LYS A 3 30.16 17.55 19.92
C LYS A 3 30.41 16.54 18.79
N ARG A 4 29.33 16.02 18.17
CA ARG A 4 29.44 15.23 16.93
C ARG A 4 30.14 16.05 15.86
N SER A 5 31.16 15.48 15.22
CA SER A 5 31.94 16.14 14.16
C SER A 5 31.04 16.56 13.00
N GLY A 6 31.45 17.57 12.22
CA GLY A 6 30.72 17.98 11.01
C GLY A 6 30.53 16.83 10.01
N LEU A 7 31.49 15.90 9.99
CA LEU A 7 31.51 14.71 9.15
C LEU A 7 30.41 13.71 9.54
N ASP A 8 30.22 13.41 10.84
CA ASP A 8 29.16 12.50 11.30
C ASP A 8 27.76 13.01 10.91
N ARG A 9 27.54 14.33 10.99
CA ARG A 9 26.29 14.94 10.51
C ARG A 9 26.11 14.82 9.01
N ALA A 10 27.17 15.01 8.22
CA ALA A 10 27.10 14.90 6.77
C ALA A 10 26.80 13.45 6.34
N ILE A 11 27.46 12.47 6.95
CA ILE A 11 27.24 11.05 6.70
C ILE A 11 25.81 10.64 7.04
N GLN A 12 25.28 11.06 8.20
CA GLN A 12 23.89 10.78 8.58
C GLN A 12 22.86 11.42 7.64
N LEU A 13 23.19 12.53 6.96
CA LEU A 13 22.34 13.18 5.97
C LEU A 13 22.37 12.49 4.60
N LEU A 14 23.47 11.82 4.26
CA LEU A 14 23.65 11.12 2.98
C LEU A 14 23.02 9.72 2.97
N ILE A 15 22.94 9.04 4.12
CA ILE A 15 22.40 7.67 4.20
C ILE A 15 20.99 7.52 3.59
N PRO A 16 19.98 8.37 3.91
CA PRO A 16 18.64 8.19 3.35
C PRO A 16 18.55 8.43 1.83
N PRO A 17 19.13 9.52 1.26
CA PRO A 17 19.22 9.69 -0.20
C PRO A 17 19.93 8.54 -0.91
N SER A 18 21.07 8.08 -0.40
CA SER A 18 21.84 6.99 -1.02
C SER A 18 21.06 5.68 -1.05
N LEU A 19 20.31 5.36 0.01
CA LEU A 19 19.45 4.19 0.05
C LEU A 19 18.24 4.29 -0.88
N VAL A 20 17.62 5.48 -1.01
CA VAL A 20 16.51 5.71 -1.94
C VAL A 20 17.00 5.60 -3.38
N LEU A 21 18.17 6.17 -3.69
CA LEU A 21 18.73 6.07 -5.04
C LEU A 21 19.11 4.62 -5.36
N LEU A 22 19.77 3.92 -4.43
CA LEU A 22 20.07 2.50 -4.59
C LEU A 22 18.80 1.67 -4.84
N LEU A 23 17.73 1.95 -4.10
CA LEU A 23 16.44 1.28 -4.26
C LEU A 23 15.80 1.58 -5.62
N VAL A 24 15.78 2.84 -6.06
CA VAL A 24 15.25 3.23 -7.37
C VAL A 24 16.02 2.54 -8.49
N VAL A 25 17.35 2.54 -8.40
CA VAL A 25 18.24 1.87 -9.35
C VAL A 25 18.02 0.36 -9.35
N THR A 26 17.87 -0.26 -8.17
CA THR A 26 17.54 -1.69 -8.03
C THR A 26 16.17 -2.01 -8.63
N ILE A 27 15.17 -1.13 -8.47
CA ILE A 27 13.82 -1.29 -9.04
C ILE A 27 13.88 -1.17 -10.57
N ILE A 28 14.56 -0.16 -11.12
CA ILE A 28 14.71 0.02 -12.57
C ILE A 28 15.38 -1.21 -13.19
N GLU A 29 16.41 -1.75 -12.53
CA GLU A 29 17.06 -2.98 -12.96
C GLU A 29 16.15 -4.22 -12.89
N LEU A 30 15.31 -4.32 -11.87
CA LEU A 30 14.32 -5.39 -11.74
C LEU A 30 13.26 -5.37 -12.85
N PHE A 31 12.84 -4.19 -13.30
CA PHE A 31 11.79 -4.04 -14.33
C PHE A 31 12.31 -4.12 -15.76
N TYR A 32 13.48 -3.53 -16.06
CA TYR A 32 13.89 -3.29 -17.44
C TYR A 32 15.12 -4.10 -17.88
N GLY A 33 15.83 -4.77 -16.97
CA GLY A 33 17.05 -5.51 -17.30
C GLY A 33 18.11 -4.61 -17.93
N VAL A 34 18.96 -3.97 -17.10
CA VAL A 34 19.81 -2.90 -17.63
C VAL A 34 21.08 -3.40 -18.32
N GLY A 35 21.46 -2.70 -19.39
CA GLY A 35 22.69 -2.98 -20.15
C GLY A 35 23.97 -2.83 -19.31
N LYS A 36 25.08 -3.34 -19.86
CA LYS A 36 26.38 -3.49 -19.19
C LYS A 36 26.88 -2.20 -18.53
N ALA A 37 26.74 -1.06 -19.20
CA ALA A 37 27.14 0.25 -18.69
C ALA A 37 26.35 0.66 -17.43
N MET A 38 25.06 0.36 -17.39
CA MET A 38 24.26 0.72 -16.23
C MET A 38 24.53 -0.23 -15.07
N SER A 39 24.73 -1.54 -15.28
CA SER A 39 25.16 -2.45 -14.20
C SER A 39 26.46 -1.99 -13.52
N ILE A 40 27.43 -1.49 -14.29
CA ILE A 40 28.67 -0.92 -13.75
C ILE A 40 28.37 0.30 -12.87
N PHE A 41 27.46 1.17 -13.32
CA PHE A 41 27.00 2.32 -12.53
C PHE A 41 26.32 1.89 -11.22
N ILE A 42 25.50 0.82 -11.24
CA ILE A 42 24.88 0.25 -10.03
C ILE A 42 25.95 -0.25 -9.07
N ASP A 43 26.94 -1.00 -9.56
CA ASP A 43 28.03 -1.55 -8.73
C ASP A 43 28.89 -0.44 -8.11
N ILE A 44 29.22 0.63 -8.85
CA ILE A 44 29.91 1.82 -8.32
C ILE A 44 29.08 2.47 -7.22
N PHE A 45 27.76 2.61 -7.42
CA PHE A 45 26.86 3.18 -6.44
C PHE A 45 26.75 2.30 -5.18
N ASP A 46 26.82 0.98 -5.35
CA ASP A 46 26.83 -0.01 -4.28
C ASP A 46 28.08 0.13 -3.39
N VAL A 47 29.25 0.31 -4.01
CA VAL A 47 30.52 0.57 -3.30
C VAL A 47 30.45 1.91 -2.54
N TYR A 48 29.87 2.94 -3.15
CA TYR A 48 29.65 4.23 -2.51
C TYR A 48 28.77 4.11 -1.25
N VAL A 49 27.68 3.34 -1.33
CA VAL A 49 26.81 3.04 -0.18
C VAL A 49 27.56 2.25 0.88
N ILE A 50 28.33 1.21 0.52
CA ILE A 50 29.13 0.42 1.47
C ILE A 50 30.13 1.33 2.21
N ALA A 51 30.82 2.22 1.49
CA ALA A 51 31.79 3.14 2.07
C ALA A 51 31.13 4.08 3.11
N ILE A 52 29.99 4.70 2.77
CA ILE A 52 29.22 5.52 3.72
C ILE A 52 28.85 4.70 4.97
N PHE A 53 28.45 3.45 4.77
CA PHE A 53 28.00 2.58 5.85
C PHE A 53 29.14 2.11 6.75
N ALA A 54 30.29 1.77 6.17
CA ALA A 54 31.51 1.38 6.88
C ALA A 54 32.05 2.54 7.72
N ILE A 55 32.03 3.76 7.17
CA ILE A 55 32.45 4.96 7.91
C ILE A 55 31.49 5.24 9.08
N ASP A 56 30.15 5.15 8.92
CA ASP A 56 29.20 5.27 10.04
C ASP A 56 29.39 4.16 11.10
N LEU A 57 29.75 2.95 10.68
CA LEU A 57 30.06 1.83 11.58
C LEU A 57 31.31 2.15 12.42
N TYR A 58 32.37 2.62 11.75
CA TYR A 58 33.62 3.03 12.37
C TYR A 58 33.41 4.12 13.44
N TYR A 59 32.60 5.15 13.19
CA TYR A 59 32.31 6.16 14.21
C TYR A 59 31.55 5.62 15.43
N ARG A 60 30.66 4.63 15.25
CA ARG A 60 29.86 4.04 16.34
C ARG A 60 30.62 3.06 17.20
N TRP A 61 31.70 2.48 16.65
CA TRP A 61 32.65 1.68 17.41
C TRP A 61 33.17 2.48 18.61
N PHE A 62 33.61 3.72 18.37
CA PHE A 62 34.10 4.64 19.41
C PHE A 62 33.02 5.11 20.41
N GLU A 63 31.73 4.97 20.09
CA GLU A 63 30.62 5.30 21.00
C GLU A 63 30.19 4.12 21.90
N THR A 64 30.69 2.89 21.67
CA THR A 64 30.17 1.68 22.34
C THR A 64 31.29 0.93 23.08
N PRO A 65 31.33 0.93 24.43
CA PRO A 65 32.53 0.52 25.18
C PRO A 65 32.87 -0.99 25.22
N HIS A 66 32.27 -1.85 24.40
CA HIS A 66 32.63 -3.28 24.34
C HIS A 66 32.29 -3.92 22.99
N LEU A 67 33.18 -4.79 22.47
CA LEU A 67 33.05 -5.48 21.18
C LEU A 67 31.76 -6.31 21.07
N TRP A 68 31.49 -7.17 22.04
CA TRP A 68 30.31 -8.04 22.00
C TRP A 68 29.00 -7.24 22.04
N LYS A 69 28.95 -6.18 22.85
CA LYS A 69 27.80 -5.28 22.92
C LYS A 69 27.63 -4.49 21.62
N TYR A 70 28.73 -4.14 20.96
CA TYR A 70 28.74 -3.50 19.66
C TYR A 70 28.23 -4.44 18.56
N VAL A 71 28.79 -5.66 18.44
CA VAL A 71 28.39 -6.66 17.45
C VAL A 71 26.92 -7.02 17.62
N LYS A 72 26.45 -7.37 18.83
CA LYS A 72 25.03 -7.68 19.09
C LYS A 72 24.11 -6.50 18.74
N LYS A 73 24.55 -5.27 18.99
CA LYS A 73 23.80 -4.05 18.70
C LYS A 73 23.85 -3.66 17.23
N HIS A 74 24.91 -3.97 16.49
CA HIS A 74 25.18 -3.52 15.12
C HIS A 74 25.35 -4.68 14.11
N PHE A 75 24.95 -5.90 14.44
CA PHE A 75 25.15 -7.10 13.62
C PHE A 75 24.63 -6.96 12.18
N LEU A 76 23.38 -6.51 12.02
CA LEU A 76 22.80 -6.25 10.69
C LEU A 76 23.52 -5.11 9.94
N ASP A 77 24.08 -4.15 10.68
CA ASP A 77 24.85 -3.05 10.12
C ASP A 77 26.21 -3.55 9.59
N ILE A 78 26.84 -4.51 10.30
CA ILE A 78 28.09 -5.17 9.92
C ILE A 78 27.85 -6.03 8.68
N ILE A 79 26.78 -6.83 8.66
CA ILE A 79 26.39 -7.62 7.47
C ILE A 79 26.14 -6.70 6.26
N ALA A 80 25.52 -5.55 6.47
CA ALA A 80 25.25 -4.57 5.41
C ALA A 80 26.52 -3.96 4.78
N THR A 81 27.64 -3.96 5.51
CA THR A 81 28.96 -3.52 5.03
C THR A 81 29.78 -4.64 4.38
N ILE A 82 29.35 -5.90 4.49
CA ILE A 82 30.03 -7.00 3.83
C ILE A 82 29.82 -6.87 2.32
N PRO A 83 30.90 -6.72 1.54
CA PRO A 83 30.80 -6.73 0.09
C PRO A 83 30.57 -8.18 -0.34
N PHE A 84 29.31 -8.64 -0.37
CA PHE A 84 28.95 -9.99 -0.80
C PHE A 84 29.52 -10.35 -2.19
N ASN A 85 29.79 -9.36 -3.05
CA ASN A 85 30.54 -9.55 -4.30
C ASN A 85 31.94 -10.16 -4.10
N LEU A 86 32.65 -9.84 -3.02
CA LEU A 86 34.00 -10.32 -2.72
C LEU A 86 34.02 -11.71 -2.07
N ILE A 87 32.92 -12.13 -1.43
CA ILE A 87 32.80 -13.47 -0.81
C ILE A 87 32.50 -14.55 -1.86
N PHE A 88 31.77 -14.19 -2.92
CA PHE A 88 31.43 -15.11 -4.02
C PHE A 88 32.36 -14.99 -5.24
N LEU A 89 33.31 -14.05 -5.20
CA LEU A 89 34.52 -14.14 -6.01
C LEU A 89 35.34 -15.29 -5.42
N GLY A 90 35.21 -16.49 -6.00
CA GLY A 90 36.11 -17.60 -5.71
C GLY A 90 37.58 -17.17 -5.89
N ILE A 91 38.50 -18.05 -5.51
CA ILE A 91 39.96 -17.84 -5.38
C ILE A 91 40.63 -17.10 -6.56
N GLU A 92 40.01 -17.01 -7.74
CA GLU A 92 40.42 -16.17 -8.87
C GLU A 92 40.18 -14.65 -8.71
N GLY A 93 39.33 -14.17 -7.80
CA GLY A 93 39.14 -12.72 -7.54
C GLY A 93 40.38 -12.03 -6.97
N LEU A 94 41.26 -12.79 -6.32
CA LEU A 94 42.60 -12.35 -5.91
C LEU A 94 43.53 -12.11 -7.10
N ALA A 95 43.21 -12.64 -8.29
CA ALA A 95 43.97 -12.37 -9.51
C ALA A 95 43.80 -10.92 -9.98
N LEU A 96 42.76 -10.18 -9.57
CA LEU A 96 42.61 -8.75 -9.87
C LEU A 96 43.73 -7.91 -9.22
N ILE A 97 44.22 -8.34 -8.05
CA ILE A 97 45.36 -7.71 -7.37
C ILE A 97 46.68 -8.04 -8.08
N ARG A 98 46.79 -9.22 -8.72
CA ARG A 98 47.94 -9.59 -9.56
C ARG A 98 47.89 -8.97 -10.96
N ALA A 99 46.70 -8.74 -11.51
CA ALA A 99 46.49 -8.15 -12.84
C ALA A 99 46.80 -6.64 -12.89
N LEU A 100 46.86 -5.96 -11.74
CA LEU A 100 47.35 -4.58 -11.64
C LEU A 100 48.86 -4.45 -11.89
N ARG A 101 49.59 -5.56 -12.14
CA ARG A 101 51.02 -5.56 -12.52
C ARG A 101 51.33 -5.96 -13.96
N GLY A 102 50.34 -6.19 -14.84
CA GLY A 102 50.68 -6.57 -16.21
C GLY A 102 49.50 -6.67 -17.16
N VAL A 103 49.65 -6.02 -18.31
CA VAL A 103 48.74 -5.99 -19.44
C VAL A 103 48.43 -7.40 -19.95
N ARG A 104 47.13 -7.76 -19.99
CA ARG A 104 46.46 -8.44 -21.12
C ARG A 104 44.96 -8.56 -20.81
N ILE A 105 44.22 -7.55 -21.27
CA ILE A 105 42.76 -7.51 -21.28
C ILE A 105 42.34 -8.06 -22.64
N ILE A 106 41.53 -9.13 -22.71
CA ILE A 106 40.45 -9.36 -23.70
C ILE A 106 39.85 -10.78 -23.62
N THR A 107 40.58 -11.82 -23.18
CA THR A 107 40.05 -13.21 -23.28
C THR A 107 39.19 -13.73 -22.13
N GLN A 108 39.01 -12.98 -21.02
CA GLN A 108 38.15 -13.42 -19.90
C GLN A 108 36.70 -12.88 -19.91
N ALA A 109 36.36 -11.98 -20.85
CA ALA A 109 35.03 -11.38 -20.91
C ALA A 109 33.90 -12.37 -21.25
N VAL A 110 34.23 -13.49 -21.91
CA VAL A 110 33.26 -14.53 -22.32
C VAL A 110 32.90 -15.47 -21.16
N LYS A 111 33.79 -15.66 -20.16
CA LYS A 111 33.49 -16.45 -18.95
C LYS A 111 32.72 -15.64 -17.88
N PHE A 112 32.84 -14.31 -17.90
CA PHE A 112 32.08 -13.40 -17.02
C PHE A 112 30.56 -13.44 -17.27
N ALA A 113 30.13 -13.83 -18.47
CA ALA A 113 28.72 -13.89 -18.86
C ALA A 113 27.91 -15.00 -18.15
N ARG A 114 28.55 -16.08 -17.69
CA ARG A 114 27.85 -17.15 -16.94
C ARG A 114 27.55 -16.77 -15.48
N PHE A 115 28.33 -15.87 -14.89
CA PHE A 115 28.18 -15.47 -13.47
C PHE A 115 27.23 -14.28 -13.25
N ALA A 116 26.99 -13.46 -14.28
CA ALA A 116 26.01 -12.37 -14.25
C ALA A 116 24.56 -12.84 -13.98
N ARG A 117 24.28 -14.14 -14.14
CA ARG A 117 22.98 -14.76 -13.87
C ARG A 117 22.65 -14.83 -12.37
N TYR A 118 23.67 -14.87 -11.49
CA TYR A 118 23.51 -14.89 -10.02
C TYR A 118 23.68 -13.52 -9.35
N GLY A 119 24.22 -12.52 -10.06
CA GLY A 119 24.47 -11.18 -9.51
C GLY A 119 23.21 -10.37 -9.13
N ARG A 120 22.06 -10.64 -9.76
CA ARG A 120 20.82 -9.85 -9.54
C ARG A 120 20.09 -10.24 -8.25
N LEU A 121 20.04 -11.53 -7.91
CA LEU A 121 19.39 -12.01 -6.69
C LEU A 121 20.19 -11.62 -5.43
N LEU A 122 21.52 -11.68 -5.52
CA LEU A 122 22.45 -11.22 -4.48
C LEU A 122 22.33 -9.71 -4.18
N ARG A 123 21.88 -8.89 -5.15
CA ARG A 123 21.62 -7.45 -4.94
C ARG A 123 20.33 -7.19 -4.15
N LEU A 124 19.29 -8.00 -4.36
CA LEU A 124 18.10 -8.00 -3.51
C LEU A 124 18.43 -8.38 -2.05
N VAL A 125 19.28 -9.39 -1.85
CA VAL A 125 19.81 -9.76 -0.54
C VAL A 125 20.63 -8.62 0.08
N ARG A 126 21.46 -7.93 -0.70
CA ARG A 126 22.20 -6.72 -0.26
C ARG A 126 21.26 -5.60 0.19
N PHE A 127 20.22 -5.29 -0.58
CA PHE A 127 19.21 -4.30 -0.17
C PHE A 127 18.48 -4.76 1.10
N GLY A 128 18.06 -6.03 1.16
CA GLY A 128 17.42 -6.64 2.33
C GLY A 128 18.28 -6.55 3.59
N ALA A 129 19.59 -6.79 3.48
CA ALA A 129 20.55 -6.64 4.57
C ALA A 129 20.73 -5.18 5.02
N ARG A 130 20.54 -4.21 4.12
CA ARG A 130 20.67 -2.75 4.38
C ARG A 130 19.35 -2.10 4.83
N ALA A 131 18.21 -2.71 4.54
CA ALA A 131 16.87 -2.25 4.93
C ALA A 131 16.69 -2.05 6.46
N PRO A 132 17.28 -2.88 7.35
CA PRO A 132 17.26 -2.66 8.79
C PRO A 132 17.87 -1.34 9.25
N ARG A 133 18.87 -0.76 8.53
CA ARG A 133 19.41 0.59 8.84
C ARG A 133 18.47 1.70 8.42
N PHE A 134 17.80 1.54 7.27
CA PHE A 134 16.66 2.38 6.89
C PHE A 134 15.58 2.35 7.99
N LEU A 135 15.30 1.16 8.53
CA LEU A 135 14.36 0.93 9.61
C LEU A 135 14.90 1.29 11.01
N ARG A 136 16.21 1.47 11.22
CA ARG A 136 16.81 1.84 12.53
C ARG A 136 17.04 3.33 12.71
N THR A 137 17.04 4.11 11.64
CA THR A 137 16.76 5.56 11.77
C THR A 137 15.40 5.81 12.46
N ARG A 138 14.56 4.76 12.62
CA ARG A 138 13.36 4.71 13.48
C ARG A 138 13.59 4.61 14.98
N LYS A 139 14.81 4.59 15.54
CA LYS A 139 14.95 4.78 17.01
C LYS A 139 14.33 6.12 17.51
N TYR A 140 13.92 6.99 16.58
CA TYR A 140 13.15 8.21 16.82
C TYR A 140 11.70 8.22 16.28
N VAL A 141 11.20 7.13 15.70
CA VAL A 141 9.76 7.00 15.41
C VAL A 141 9.09 6.62 16.72
N LYS A 142 8.77 7.65 17.53
CA LYS A 142 7.78 7.49 18.60
C LYS A 142 6.61 6.72 18.01
N LYS A 143 6.18 5.65 18.67
CA LYS A 143 4.91 4.96 18.41
C LYS A 143 3.86 6.05 18.19
N GLY A 144 3.52 6.33 16.93
CA GLY A 144 2.40 7.21 16.64
C GLY A 144 1.21 6.59 17.36
N LYS A 145 0.46 7.37 18.14
CA LYS A 145 -0.77 6.84 18.76
C LYS A 145 -1.63 6.33 17.62
N ILE A 146 -1.72 5.01 17.49
CA ILE A 146 -2.56 4.35 16.49
C ILE A 146 -3.98 4.77 16.82
N ARG A 147 -4.66 5.41 15.86
CA ARG A 147 -6.06 5.82 16.05
C ARG A 147 -6.91 4.56 16.24
N LYS A 148 -7.64 4.51 17.35
CA LYS A 148 -8.53 3.39 17.67
C LYS A 148 -9.72 3.33 16.71
N VAL A 149 -10.24 4.48 16.27
CA VAL A 149 -11.37 4.62 15.32
C VAL A 149 -10.96 5.60 14.22
N GLN A 150 -11.22 5.24 12.97
CA GLN A 150 -11.00 6.12 11.82
C GLN A 150 -12.23 7.02 11.60
N PRO A 151 -12.07 8.33 11.35
CA PRO A 151 -13.16 9.23 10.96
C PRO A 151 -14.20 8.67 9.98
N HIS A 152 -13.81 7.94 8.92
CA HIS A 152 -14.79 7.38 7.97
C HIS A 152 -15.74 6.36 8.61
N GLU A 153 -15.28 5.58 9.59
CA GLU A 153 -16.07 4.55 10.31
C GLU A 153 -17.24 5.16 11.08
N LYS A 154 -17.16 6.45 11.45
CA LYS A 154 -18.26 7.16 12.12
C LYS A 154 -19.35 7.65 11.15
N VAL A 155 -19.02 7.75 9.86
CA VAL A 155 -19.89 8.32 8.83
C VAL A 155 -20.58 7.21 8.02
N MET A 156 -19.93 6.05 7.88
CA MET A 156 -20.50 4.91 7.15
C MET A 156 -21.68 4.31 7.90
N LYS A 157 -22.72 3.96 7.14
CA LYS A 157 -23.91 3.31 7.68
C LYS A 157 -23.66 1.81 7.81
N LYS A 158 -23.98 1.23 8.97
CA LYS A 158 -23.91 -0.22 9.19
C LYS A 158 -25.11 -0.92 8.54
N THR A 159 -25.03 -1.18 7.24
CA THR A 159 -26.14 -1.73 6.46
C THR A 159 -26.08 -3.24 6.29
N LEU A 160 -24.91 -3.86 6.40
CA LEU A 160 -24.73 -5.26 6.02
C LEU A 160 -25.11 -6.20 7.17
N SER A 161 -26.06 -7.11 6.90
CA SER A 161 -26.47 -8.18 7.82
C SER A 161 -25.58 -9.41 7.65
N PHE A 162 -25.71 -10.38 8.56
CA PHE A 162 -25.00 -11.66 8.47
C PHE A 162 -25.22 -12.40 7.14
N LYS A 163 -26.48 -12.53 6.70
CA LYS A 163 -26.82 -13.22 5.44
C LYS A 163 -26.16 -12.55 4.24
N VAL A 164 -26.17 -11.22 4.21
CA VAL A 164 -25.54 -10.43 3.14
C VAL A 164 -24.04 -10.66 3.10
N ILE A 165 -23.35 -10.51 4.23
CA ILE A 165 -21.89 -10.66 4.25
C ILE A 165 -21.46 -12.11 3.97
N LEU A 166 -22.26 -13.10 4.39
CA LEU A 166 -22.05 -14.51 4.05
C LEU A 166 -22.07 -14.73 2.54
N LEU A 167 -23.13 -14.25 1.86
CA LEU A 167 -23.25 -14.36 0.40
C LEU A 167 -22.15 -13.60 -0.35
N ILE A 168 -21.79 -12.39 0.11
CA ILE A 168 -20.67 -11.64 -0.47
C ILE A 168 -19.35 -12.40 -0.28
N THR A 169 -19.14 -13.04 0.87
CA THR A 169 -17.95 -13.85 1.15
C THR A 169 -17.89 -15.05 0.21
N ILE A 170 -19.00 -15.78 0.05
CA ILE A 170 -19.11 -16.92 -0.87
C ILE A 170 -18.72 -16.50 -2.29
N ASN A 171 -19.36 -15.45 -2.79
CA ASN A 171 -19.13 -14.96 -4.14
C ASN A 171 -17.74 -14.35 -4.35
N SER A 172 -17.10 -13.80 -3.31
CA SER A 172 -15.76 -13.22 -3.43
C SER A 172 -14.64 -14.25 -3.44
N ILE A 173 -14.85 -15.40 -2.78
CA ILE A 173 -13.92 -16.52 -2.75
C ILE A 173 -14.13 -17.42 -3.98
N MET A 174 -15.37 -17.60 -4.43
CA MET A 174 -15.69 -18.31 -5.68
C MET A 174 -15.31 -17.48 -6.91
N GLY A 175 -14.01 -17.29 -7.11
CA GLY A 175 -13.42 -16.67 -8.29
C GLY A 175 -13.33 -17.63 -9.47
N THR A 176 -12.29 -17.50 -10.30
CA THR A 176 -12.03 -18.38 -11.44
C THR A 176 -11.66 -19.80 -11.02
N GLY A 177 -11.06 -19.99 -9.84
CA GLY A 177 -10.45 -21.27 -9.47
C GLY A 177 -11.40 -22.47 -9.49
N ILE A 178 -12.60 -22.35 -8.93
CA ILE A 178 -13.57 -23.44 -8.92
C ILE A 178 -14.04 -23.82 -10.33
N TRP A 179 -13.98 -22.89 -11.29
CA TRP A 179 -14.50 -23.09 -12.64
C TRP A 179 -13.48 -23.64 -13.63
N PHE A 180 -12.19 -23.38 -13.39
CA PHE A 180 -11.09 -23.77 -14.28
C PHE A 180 -10.19 -24.85 -13.67
N LEU A 181 -9.93 -24.82 -12.36
CA LEU A 181 -8.81 -25.56 -11.76
C LEU A 181 -9.17 -27.01 -11.40
N THR A 182 -10.43 -27.43 -11.55
CA THR A 182 -10.80 -28.84 -11.41
C THR A 182 -10.11 -29.71 -12.46
N SER A 183 -10.02 -29.26 -13.72
CA SER A 183 -9.25 -29.95 -14.76
C SER A 183 -7.75 -29.90 -14.48
N ALA A 184 -7.23 -28.80 -13.95
CA ALA A 184 -5.83 -28.70 -13.53
C ALA A 184 -5.49 -29.69 -12.40
N GLY A 185 -6.38 -29.87 -11.42
CA GLY A 185 -6.23 -30.90 -10.39
C GLY A 185 -6.15 -32.30 -11.00
N ALA A 186 -7.09 -32.63 -11.89
CA ALA A 186 -7.11 -33.90 -12.62
C ALA A 186 -5.85 -34.12 -13.46
N LYS A 187 -5.33 -33.08 -14.12
CA LYS A 187 -4.12 -33.13 -14.93
C LYS A 187 -2.87 -33.52 -14.14
N HIS A 188 -2.77 -33.08 -12.89
CA HIS A 188 -1.57 -33.27 -12.08
C HIS A 188 -1.65 -34.47 -11.13
N ALA A 189 -2.84 -34.88 -10.69
CA ALA A 189 -3.00 -36.00 -9.76
C ALA A 189 -4.08 -37.01 -10.16
N GLY A 190 -4.69 -36.89 -11.34
CA GLY A 190 -5.76 -37.79 -11.78
C GLY A 190 -6.95 -37.80 -10.80
N PRO A 191 -7.60 -38.95 -10.59
CA PRO A 191 -8.63 -39.12 -9.57
C PRO A 191 -8.15 -38.80 -8.15
N ALA A 192 -6.89 -39.07 -7.82
CA ALA A 192 -6.29 -38.74 -6.52
C ALA A 192 -6.26 -37.23 -6.21
N SER A 193 -6.54 -36.35 -7.18
CA SER A 193 -6.73 -34.92 -6.93
C SER A 193 -7.87 -34.60 -5.96
N LEU A 194 -8.81 -35.54 -5.73
CA LEU A 194 -9.83 -35.40 -4.68
C LEU A 194 -9.21 -35.27 -3.28
N LEU A 195 -8.08 -35.94 -3.02
CA LEU A 195 -7.33 -35.75 -1.77
C LEU A 195 -6.76 -34.34 -1.69
N SER A 196 -6.28 -33.78 -2.81
CA SER A 196 -5.80 -32.40 -2.88
C SER A 196 -6.91 -31.40 -2.53
N TRP A 197 -8.12 -31.59 -3.08
CA TRP A 197 -9.28 -30.77 -2.77
C TRP A 197 -9.68 -30.85 -1.30
N GLY A 198 -9.67 -32.04 -0.71
CA GLY A 198 -9.96 -32.25 0.71
C GLY A 198 -8.93 -31.57 1.62
N ILE A 199 -7.64 -31.80 1.38
CA ILE A 199 -6.55 -31.21 2.17
C ILE A 199 -6.57 -29.69 2.07
N LEU A 200 -6.67 -29.14 0.86
CA LEU A 200 -6.72 -27.69 0.65
C LEU A 200 -7.94 -27.07 1.34
N SER A 201 -9.10 -27.72 1.27
CA SER A 201 -10.32 -27.27 1.94
C SER A 201 -10.14 -27.12 3.45
N LEU A 202 -9.51 -28.10 4.11
CA LEU A 202 -9.22 -28.05 5.55
C LEU A 202 -8.26 -26.90 5.89
N ILE A 203 -7.20 -26.72 5.10
CA ILE A 203 -6.23 -25.64 5.27
C ILE A 203 -6.92 -24.28 5.09
N SER A 204 -7.79 -24.13 4.09
CA SER A 204 -8.52 -22.90 3.78
C SER A 204 -9.50 -22.52 4.88
N VAL A 205 -10.22 -23.49 5.47
CA VAL A 205 -11.06 -23.25 6.64
C VAL A 205 -10.22 -22.73 7.82
N TYR A 206 -9.04 -23.31 8.05
CA TYR A 206 -8.14 -22.83 9.11
C TYR A 206 -7.62 -21.40 8.87
N ILE A 207 -7.29 -21.05 7.62
CA ILE A 207 -6.95 -19.68 7.22
C ILE A 207 -8.11 -18.73 7.52
N ALA A 208 -9.34 -19.11 7.14
CA ALA A 208 -10.54 -18.32 7.40
C ALA A 208 -10.76 -18.09 8.91
N MET A 209 -10.48 -19.08 9.75
CA MET A 209 -10.52 -18.91 11.21
C MET A 209 -9.48 -17.89 11.71
N CYS A 210 -8.28 -17.86 11.13
CA CYS A 210 -7.27 -16.85 11.46
C CYS A 210 -7.73 -15.43 11.06
N PHE A 211 -8.32 -15.28 9.87
CA PHE A 211 -8.95 -14.03 9.45
C PHE A 211 -10.13 -13.63 10.36
N ALA A 212 -10.94 -14.59 10.79
CA ALA A 212 -12.05 -14.39 11.70
C ALA A 212 -11.60 -13.83 13.05
N GLU A 213 -10.53 -14.37 13.65
CA GLU A 213 -9.96 -13.83 14.90
C GLU A 213 -9.54 -12.38 14.73
N LEU A 214 -8.73 -12.08 13.72
CA LEU A 214 -8.19 -10.73 13.50
C LEU A 214 -9.29 -9.71 13.18
N THR A 215 -10.27 -10.10 12.37
CA THR A 215 -11.41 -9.23 12.01
C THR A 215 -12.31 -8.98 13.21
N SER A 216 -12.52 -9.97 14.08
CA SER A 216 -13.29 -9.79 15.33
C SER A 216 -12.61 -8.83 16.31
N MET A 217 -11.27 -8.85 16.36
CA MET A 217 -10.47 -7.95 17.20
C MET A 217 -10.41 -6.54 16.63
N PHE A 218 -10.31 -6.42 15.31
CA PHE A 218 -10.11 -5.15 14.59
C PHE A 218 -11.11 -5.01 13.43
N PRO A 219 -12.41 -4.81 13.69
CA PRO A 219 -13.45 -4.73 12.65
C PRO A 219 -13.41 -3.37 11.93
N LYS A 220 -12.41 -3.16 11.09
CA LYS A 220 -12.15 -1.91 10.38
C LYS A 220 -12.03 -2.14 8.88
N ALA A 221 -12.37 -1.12 8.10
CA ALA A 221 -12.35 -1.17 6.63
C ALA A 221 -10.95 -1.46 6.04
N GLY A 222 -9.88 -1.19 6.80
CA GLY A 222 -8.50 -1.44 6.37
C GLY A 222 -8.09 -2.92 6.32
N GLY A 223 -8.88 -3.84 6.91
CA GLY A 223 -8.62 -5.29 6.88
C GLY A 223 -7.17 -5.67 7.16
N VAL A 224 -6.53 -6.32 6.19
CA VAL A 224 -5.12 -6.76 6.21
C VAL A 224 -4.12 -5.67 6.61
N TYR A 225 -4.32 -4.44 6.12
CA TYR A 225 -3.49 -3.29 6.50
C TYR A 225 -3.60 -2.99 8.00
N GLU A 226 -4.81 -3.05 8.56
CA GLU A 226 -5.01 -2.78 9.98
C GLU A 226 -4.43 -3.91 10.84
N PHE A 227 -4.60 -5.18 10.46
CA PHE A 227 -4.00 -6.31 11.18
C PHE A 227 -2.48 -6.16 11.26
N SER A 228 -1.86 -5.86 10.12
CA SER A 228 -0.44 -5.63 9.97
C SER A 228 0.05 -4.41 10.76
N LYS A 229 -0.78 -3.37 10.86
CA LYS A 229 -0.48 -2.17 11.66
C LYS A 229 -0.45 -2.47 13.15
N GLN A 230 -1.33 -3.37 13.62
CA GLN A 230 -1.33 -3.80 15.02
C GLN A 230 -0.15 -4.73 15.33
N ALA A 231 0.19 -5.64 14.41
CA ALA A 231 1.29 -6.61 14.57
C ALA A 231 2.67 -5.99 14.32
N TYR A 232 2.93 -5.46 13.12
CA TYR A 232 4.25 -5.03 12.63
C TYR A 232 4.50 -3.51 12.71
N GLY A 233 3.43 -2.72 12.81
CA GLY A 233 3.50 -1.26 12.87
C GLY A 233 3.55 -0.56 11.50
N ARG A 234 3.64 0.77 11.54
CA ARG A 234 3.31 1.69 10.42
C ARG A 234 3.96 1.42 9.05
N PHE A 235 5.20 0.93 9.02
CA PHE A 235 5.94 0.72 7.76
C PHE A 235 5.49 -0.58 7.09
N TRP A 236 5.61 -1.69 7.80
CA TRP A 236 5.19 -3.00 7.31
C TRP A 236 3.70 -3.06 7.02
N SER A 237 2.87 -2.34 7.79
CA SER A 237 1.47 -2.20 7.43
C SER A 237 1.26 -1.53 6.08
N PHE A 238 2.02 -0.46 5.77
CA PHE A 238 1.95 0.14 4.45
C PHE A 238 2.42 -0.83 3.36
N VAL A 239 3.54 -1.52 3.54
CA VAL A 239 4.05 -2.48 2.53
C VAL A 239 3.00 -3.56 2.26
N ILE A 240 2.43 -4.16 3.31
CA ILE A 240 1.40 -5.19 3.16
C ILE A 240 0.11 -4.61 2.54
N GLY A 241 -0.33 -3.43 2.96
CA GLY A 241 -1.48 -2.76 2.37
C GLY A 241 -1.27 -2.37 0.90
N TRP A 242 -0.06 -1.96 0.54
CA TRP A 242 0.35 -1.68 -0.84
C TRP A 242 0.32 -2.94 -1.68
N THR A 243 0.97 -4.03 -1.21
CA THR A 243 0.94 -5.34 -1.87
C THR A 243 -0.49 -5.84 -2.04
N THR A 244 -1.34 -5.72 -1.01
CA THR A 244 -2.74 -6.12 -1.09
C THR A 244 -3.53 -5.29 -2.10
N SER A 245 -3.26 -3.98 -2.20
CA SER A 245 -3.90 -3.12 -3.20
C SER A 245 -3.52 -3.51 -4.64
N ILE A 246 -2.26 -3.92 -4.86
CA ILE A 246 -1.80 -4.43 -6.15
C ILE A 246 -2.43 -5.79 -6.43
N ALA A 247 -2.37 -6.72 -5.47
CA ALA A 247 -2.98 -8.05 -5.57
C ALA A 247 -4.46 -7.95 -5.94
N GLY A 248 -5.24 -7.14 -5.23
CA GLY A 248 -6.65 -6.95 -5.56
C GLY A 248 -6.90 -6.34 -6.94
N SER A 249 -5.99 -5.49 -7.44
CA SER A 249 -6.10 -4.96 -8.81
C SER A 249 -5.77 -6.00 -9.87
N VAL A 250 -4.76 -6.86 -9.61
CA VAL A 250 -4.42 -8.01 -10.45
C VAL A 250 -5.57 -9.03 -10.45
N THR A 251 -6.18 -9.32 -9.28
CA THR A 251 -7.35 -10.20 -9.16
C THR A 251 -8.52 -9.72 -10.01
N ILE A 252 -8.87 -8.42 -9.97
CA ILE A 252 -9.97 -7.90 -10.78
C ILE A 252 -9.70 -8.08 -12.28
N ALA A 253 -8.49 -7.75 -12.73
CA ALA A 253 -8.11 -7.91 -14.13
C ALA A 253 -8.12 -9.41 -14.54
N MET A 254 -7.60 -10.28 -13.69
CA MET A 254 -7.57 -11.73 -13.88
C MET A 254 -8.98 -12.31 -14.00
N LEU A 255 -9.88 -11.98 -13.07
CA LEU A 255 -11.26 -12.48 -13.08
C LEU A 255 -12.01 -12.02 -14.34
N LEU A 256 -11.83 -10.78 -14.78
CA LEU A 256 -12.48 -10.29 -16.01
C LEU A 256 -12.01 -11.04 -17.26
N LEU A 257 -10.69 -11.20 -17.41
CA LEU A 257 -10.14 -11.93 -18.54
C LEU A 257 -10.50 -13.41 -18.48
N GLY A 258 -10.48 -14.02 -17.29
CA GLY A 258 -10.93 -15.39 -17.07
C GLY A 258 -12.41 -15.58 -17.42
N ALA A 259 -13.29 -14.66 -17.02
CA ALA A 259 -14.70 -14.71 -17.40
C ALA A 259 -14.86 -14.70 -18.93
N LEU A 260 -14.19 -13.76 -19.61
CA LEU A 260 -14.28 -13.62 -21.06
C LEU A 260 -13.69 -14.82 -21.80
N GLN A 261 -12.60 -15.39 -21.31
CA GLN A 261 -12.00 -16.61 -21.85
C GLN A 261 -12.92 -17.82 -21.62
N TYR A 262 -13.68 -17.88 -20.53
CA TYR A 262 -14.66 -18.95 -20.32
C TYR A 262 -15.81 -18.86 -21.31
N LEU A 263 -16.31 -17.64 -21.55
CA LEU A 263 -17.44 -17.40 -22.45
C LEU A 263 -17.06 -17.62 -23.92
N ILE A 264 -15.88 -17.12 -24.30
CA ILE A 264 -15.32 -17.23 -25.64
C ILE A 264 -13.95 -17.89 -25.49
N PRO A 265 -13.81 -19.22 -25.70
CA PRO A 265 -12.61 -19.99 -25.39
C PRO A 265 -11.45 -19.74 -26.38
N ILE A 266 -11.02 -18.48 -26.47
CA ILE A 266 -9.87 -18.03 -27.25
C ILE A 266 -8.78 -17.62 -26.25
N LYS A 267 -7.58 -18.17 -26.41
CA LYS A 267 -6.49 -17.96 -25.44
C LYS A 267 -6.03 -16.49 -25.35
N TYR A 268 -6.01 -15.79 -26.48
CA TYR A 268 -5.63 -14.37 -26.56
C TYR A 268 -6.56 -13.63 -27.51
N SER A 269 -7.18 -12.54 -27.04
CA SER A 269 -7.97 -11.68 -27.90
C SER A 269 -7.91 -10.23 -27.44
N PHE A 270 -7.55 -9.33 -28.37
CA PHE A 270 -7.61 -7.89 -28.14
C PHE A 270 -9.05 -7.40 -27.91
N LEU A 271 -10.07 -8.17 -28.32
CA LEU A 271 -11.48 -7.87 -28.08
C LEU A 271 -11.85 -7.93 -26.58
N TYR A 272 -11.06 -8.63 -25.76
CA TYR A 272 -11.34 -8.70 -24.32
C TYR A 272 -11.10 -7.38 -23.61
N ILE A 273 -10.15 -6.57 -24.09
CA ILE A 273 -9.76 -5.30 -23.47
C ILE A 273 -10.95 -4.31 -23.39
N PRO A 274 -11.63 -3.95 -24.50
CA PRO A 274 -12.74 -2.99 -24.44
C PRO A 274 -13.91 -3.51 -23.60
N ILE A 275 -14.22 -4.81 -23.65
CA ILE A 275 -15.31 -5.41 -22.86
C ILE A 275 -14.98 -5.38 -21.37
N ALA A 276 -13.76 -5.76 -21.00
CA ALA A 276 -13.29 -5.71 -19.61
C ALA A 276 -13.29 -4.27 -19.07
N VAL A 277 -12.83 -3.30 -19.86
CA VAL A 277 -12.87 -1.87 -19.48
C VAL A 277 -14.30 -1.39 -19.28
N LEU A 278 -15.23 -1.77 -20.16
CA LEU A 278 -16.66 -1.45 -20.00
C LEU A 278 -17.21 -2.02 -18.69
N LEU A 279 -16.95 -3.30 -18.38
CA LEU A 279 -17.39 -3.94 -17.14
C LEU A 279 -16.77 -3.26 -15.89
N ILE A 280 -15.49 -2.87 -15.94
CA ILE A 280 -14.84 -2.12 -14.87
C ILE A 280 -15.59 -0.81 -14.62
N LEU A 281 -15.92 -0.06 -15.67
CA LEU A 281 -16.65 1.21 -15.55
C LEU A 281 -18.06 1.00 -14.99
N LEU A 282 -18.80 0.01 -15.49
CA LEU A 282 -20.14 -0.33 -15.02
C LEU A 282 -20.15 -0.68 -13.52
N PHE A 283 -19.27 -1.60 -13.08
CA PHE A 283 -19.19 -1.96 -11.67
C PHE A 283 -18.62 -0.83 -10.79
N SER A 284 -17.75 0.01 -11.34
CA SER A 284 -17.29 1.21 -10.65
C SER A 284 -18.42 2.22 -10.44
N LEU A 285 -19.37 2.34 -11.37
CA LEU A 285 -20.57 3.16 -11.20
C LEU A 285 -21.50 2.60 -10.11
N VAL A 286 -21.65 1.27 -10.03
CA VAL A 286 -22.39 0.61 -8.94
C VAL A 286 -21.72 0.91 -7.59
N ALA A 287 -20.40 0.76 -7.50
CA ALA A 287 -19.62 1.09 -6.31
C ALA A 287 -19.74 2.58 -5.94
N PHE A 288 -19.78 3.46 -6.93
CA PHE A 288 -19.94 4.91 -6.75
C PHE A 288 -21.31 5.26 -6.16
N ARG A 289 -22.40 4.62 -6.60
CA ARG A 289 -23.77 4.80 -6.06
C ARG A 289 -23.93 4.37 -4.61
N GLY A 290 -22.96 3.64 -4.06
CA GLY A 290 -22.82 3.36 -2.64
C GLY A 290 -23.19 1.92 -2.25
N MET A 291 -23.03 1.61 -0.96
CA MET A 291 -23.07 0.23 -0.48
C MET A 291 -24.46 -0.43 -0.56
N GLN A 292 -25.55 0.34 -0.48
CA GLN A 292 -26.91 -0.21 -0.60
C GLN A 292 -27.17 -0.80 -1.98
N THR A 293 -26.91 -0.04 -3.05
CA THR A 293 -27.03 -0.52 -4.43
C THR A 293 -26.04 -1.65 -4.72
N SER A 294 -24.80 -1.51 -4.25
CA SER A 294 -23.78 -2.56 -4.42
C SER A 294 -24.22 -3.88 -3.77
N THR A 295 -24.84 -3.82 -2.59
CA THR A 295 -25.30 -5.01 -1.88
C THR A 295 -26.30 -5.83 -2.70
N VAL A 296 -27.28 -5.18 -3.33
CA VAL A 296 -28.28 -5.88 -4.15
C VAL A 296 -27.60 -6.62 -5.29
N VAL A 297 -26.73 -5.93 -6.05
CA VAL A 297 -25.99 -6.51 -7.18
C VAL A 297 -25.14 -7.70 -6.73
N LEU A 298 -24.38 -7.55 -5.63
CA LEU A 298 -23.50 -8.62 -5.14
C LEU A 298 -24.26 -9.83 -4.61
N VAL A 299 -25.40 -9.62 -3.94
CA VAL A 299 -26.26 -10.72 -3.46
C VAL A 299 -26.89 -11.47 -4.64
N THR A 300 -27.34 -10.76 -5.68
CA THR A 300 -27.87 -11.39 -6.89
C THR A 300 -26.83 -12.30 -7.53
N PHE A 301 -25.60 -11.80 -7.74
CA PHE A 301 -24.52 -12.64 -8.27
C PHE A 301 -24.20 -13.83 -7.39
N ALA A 302 -24.15 -13.65 -6.06
CA ALA A 302 -23.89 -14.75 -5.14
C ALA A 302 -24.94 -15.86 -5.23
N ILE A 303 -26.22 -15.51 -5.39
CA ILE A 303 -27.31 -16.48 -5.57
C ILE A 303 -27.16 -17.21 -6.90
N ILE A 304 -26.90 -16.49 -8.00
CA ILE A 304 -26.67 -17.10 -9.32
C ILE A 304 -25.49 -18.07 -9.27
N THR A 305 -24.37 -17.65 -8.69
CA THR A 305 -23.16 -18.46 -8.51
C THR A 305 -23.46 -19.75 -7.74
N LEU A 306 -24.15 -19.65 -6.61
CA LEU A 306 -24.49 -20.81 -5.79
C LEU A 306 -25.43 -21.76 -6.52
N SER A 307 -26.46 -21.22 -7.19
CA SER A 307 -27.39 -22.01 -8.00
C SER A 307 -26.69 -22.72 -9.15
N ALA A 308 -25.76 -22.04 -9.84
CA ALA A 308 -25.01 -22.63 -10.94
C ALA A 308 -24.16 -23.82 -10.48
N VAL A 309 -23.44 -23.70 -9.35
CA VAL A 309 -22.65 -24.81 -8.81
C VAL A 309 -23.53 -25.98 -8.42
N VAL A 310 -24.61 -25.73 -7.68
CA VAL A 310 -25.53 -26.79 -7.25
C VAL A 310 -26.18 -27.48 -8.45
N ALA A 311 -26.53 -26.73 -9.50
CA ALA A 311 -27.12 -27.25 -10.73
C ALA A 311 -26.16 -28.14 -11.56
N ILE A 312 -24.85 -28.00 -11.39
CA ILE A 312 -23.87 -28.95 -11.97
C ILE A 312 -23.70 -30.18 -11.08
N ILE A 313 -23.56 -29.96 -9.76
CA ILE A 313 -23.27 -31.04 -8.81
C ILE A 313 -24.39 -32.09 -8.78
N ILE A 314 -25.66 -31.67 -8.73
CA ILE A 314 -26.79 -32.59 -8.58
C ILE A 314 -26.86 -33.63 -9.71
N PRO A 315 -26.92 -33.26 -11.01
CA PRO A 315 -26.84 -34.20 -12.12
C PRO A 315 -25.55 -35.03 -12.14
N GLY A 316 -24.45 -34.45 -11.67
CA GLY A 316 -23.16 -35.14 -11.58
C GLY A 316 -23.16 -36.33 -10.64
N PHE A 317 -24.04 -36.38 -9.64
CA PHE A 317 -24.25 -37.59 -8.83
C PHE A 317 -24.99 -38.69 -9.57
N PHE A 318 -25.95 -38.34 -10.42
CA PHE A 318 -26.72 -39.32 -11.19
C PHE A 318 -25.91 -39.93 -12.34
N ASN A 319 -24.99 -39.14 -12.92
CA ASN A 319 -24.08 -39.57 -13.98
C ASN A 319 -22.75 -40.11 -13.45
N PHE A 320 -22.63 -40.33 -12.14
CA PHE A 320 -21.40 -40.74 -11.50
C PHE A 320 -21.10 -42.22 -11.80
N SER A 321 -19.99 -42.48 -12.49
CA SER A 321 -19.46 -43.82 -12.71
C SER A 321 -18.21 -44.05 -11.84
N PRO A 322 -18.26 -44.94 -10.83
CA PRO A 322 -17.10 -45.26 -9.99
C PRO A 322 -15.88 -45.75 -10.80
N GLY A 323 -16.10 -46.37 -11.96
CA GLY A 323 -15.03 -46.83 -12.84
C GLY A 323 -14.14 -45.70 -13.35
N ASN A 324 -14.64 -44.46 -13.43
CA ASN A 324 -13.83 -43.30 -13.83
C ASN A 324 -12.79 -42.90 -12.77
N LEU A 325 -12.93 -43.40 -11.54
CA LEU A 325 -11.96 -43.20 -10.47
C LEU A 325 -10.91 -44.32 -10.38
N ASP A 326 -11.00 -45.36 -11.20
CA ASP A 326 -10.06 -46.49 -11.20
C ASP A 326 -9.14 -46.42 -12.44
N PRO A 327 -7.80 -46.52 -12.28
CA PRO A 327 -7.05 -46.52 -11.03
C PRO A 327 -7.06 -45.16 -10.33
N PHE A 328 -7.23 -45.16 -9.00
CA PHE A 328 -7.30 -43.90 -8.23
C PHE A 328 -5.97 -43.16 -8.21
N PHE A 329 -4.87 -43.90 -8.00
CA PHE A 329 -3.51 -43.39 -8.05
C PHE A 329 -2.88 -43.68 -9.42
N VAL A 330 -3.21 -42.84 -10.40
CA VAL A 330 -2.54 -42.85 -11.72
C VAL A 330 -1.13 -42.29 -11.62
N PHE A 331 -0.96 -41.25 -10.80
CA PHE A 331 0.30 -40.57 -10.56
C PHE A 331 0.86 -40.95 -9.17
N PRO A 332 2.17 -40.74 -8.93
CA PRO A 332 2.75 -40.93 -7.60
C PRO A 332 1.98 -40.15 -6.53
N ALA A 333 1.85 -40.71 -5.32
CA ALA A 333 1.11 -40.06 -4.23
C ALA A 333 1.61 -38.64 -3.91
N ALA A 334 2.89 -38.36 -4.15
CA ALA A 334 3.46 -37.01 -4.01
C ALA A 334 2.79 -35.95 -4.93
N SER A 335 2.23 -36.37 -6.06
CA SER A 335 1.49 -35.51 -6.99
C SER A 335 0.22 -34.92 -6.38
N VAL A 336 -0.33 -35.51 -5.31
CA VAL A 336 -1.43 -34.91 -4.53
C VAL A 336 -1.02 -33.56 -3.98
N LEU A 337 0.20 -33.41 -3.46
CA LEU A 337 0.71 -32.14 -2.95
C LEU A 337 1.00 -31.13 -4.07
N LEU A 338 1.44 -31.62 -5.23
CA LEU A 338 1.63 -30.79 -6.43
C LEU A 338 0.30 -30.23 -6.93
N ALA A 339 -0.74 -31.05 -7.02
CA ALA A 339 -2.06 -30.61 -7.47
C ALA A 339 -2.63 -29.51 -6.57
N ILE A 340 -2.38 -29.54 -5.25
CA ILE A 340 -2.78 -28.48 -4.31
C ILE A 340 -2.26 -27.10 -4.77
N PHE A 341 -1.04 -27.02 -5.29
CA PHE A 341 -0.49 -25.77 -5.81
C PHE A 341 -1.31 -25.20 -6.97
N PHE A 342 -1.72 -26.05 -7.91
CA PHE A 342 -2.53 -25.63 -9.05
C PHE A 342 -3.96 -25.24 -8.68
N ILE A 343 -4.56 -25.87 -7.66
CA ILE A 343 -5.93 -25.59 -7.23
C ILE A 343 -6.04 -24.53 -6.12
N ALA A 344 -4.92 -24.08 -5.56
CA ALA A 344 -4.86 -23.18 -4.39
C ALA A 344 -5.66 -21.89 -4.55
N GLU A 345 -5.69 -21.33 -5.76
CA GLU A 345 -6.38 -20.06 -6.03
C GLU A 345 -7.88 -20.11 -5.77
N THR A 346 -8.49 -21.30 -5.80
CA THR A 346 -9.94 -21.51 -5.57
C THR A 346 -10.45 -20.94 -4.25
N PHE A 347 -9.57 -20.80 -3.24
CA PHE A 347 -9.96 -20.28 -1.93
C PHE A 347 -9.49 -18.85 -1.66
N PHE A 348 -8.83 -18.18 -2.61
CA PHE A 348 -8.41 -16.78 -2.42
C PHE A 348 -9.62 -15.85 -2.50
N GLY A 349 -9.72 -14.85 -1.61
CA GLY A 349 -10.87 -13.93 -1.63
C GLY A 349 -11.31 -13.34 -0.29
N TRP A 350 -10.76 -13.80 0.84
CA TRP A 350 -11.19 -13.36 2.18
C TRP A 350 -11.07 -11.84 2.39
N GLU A 351 -10.15 -11.17 1.71
CA GLU A 351 -9.92 -9.72 1.84
C GLU A 351 -11.15 -8.89 1.48
N SER A 352 -11.86 -9.30 0.43
CA SER A 352 -13.05 -8.60 -0.06
C SER A 352 -14.08 -8.47 1.07
N ALA A 353 -14.32 -9.55 1.81
CA ALA A 353 -15.25 -9.55 2.93
C ALA A 353 -14.77 -8.68 4.10
N ILE A 354 -13.50 -8.79 4.51
CA ILE A 354 -12.99 -8.05 5.69
C ILE A 354 -12.94 -6.53 5.47
N PHE A 355 -12.82 -6.06 4.22
CA PHE A 355 -12.91 -4.63 3.91
C PHE A 355 -14.29 -4.03 4.19
N LEU A 356 -15.32 -4.87 4.24
CA LEU A 356 -16.69 -4.48 4.59
C LEU A 356 -16.98 -4.53 6.10
N ALA A 357 -16.00 -4.89 6.94
CA ALA A 357 -16.22 -5.04 8.39
C ALA A 357 -16.76 -3.77 9.04
N ALA A 358 -16.34 -2.57 8.60
CA ALA A 358 -16.82 -1.31 9.15
C ALA A 358 -18.26 -0.95 8.73
N GLU A 359 -18.77 -1.52 7.64
CA GLU A 359 -20.14 -1.34 7.13
C GLU A 359 -21.09 -2.47 7.61
N THR A 360 -20.57 -3.43 8.38
CA THR A 360 -21.28 -4.60 8.87
C THR A 360 -21.94 -4.34 10.23
N LYS A 361 -23.15 -4.88 10.42
CA LYS A 361 -23.87 -4.86 11.71
C LYS A 361 -23.22 -5.86 12.67
N ASP A 362 -22.94 -5.42 13.90
CA ASP A 362 -22.17 -6.17 14.91
C ASP A 362 -21.00 -7.01 14.33
N PRO A 363 -19.99 -6.33 13.74
CA PRO A 363 -18.94 -7.01 13.00
C PRO A 363 -18.08 -7.92 13.89
N THR A 364 -18.06 -7.69 15.20
CA THR A 364 -17.31 -8.52 16.15
C THR A 364 -17.83 -9.94 16.26
N LYS A 365 -19.14 -10.14 16.05
CA LYS A 365 -19.79 -11.47 16.07
C LYS A 365 -20.13 -11.97 14.68
N VAL A 366 -20.50 -11.08 13.77
CA VAL A 366 -20.98 -11.43 12.43
C VAL A 366 -19.84 -11.81 11.49
N MET A 367 -18.74 -11.05 11.46
CA MET A 367 -17.61 -11.30 10.54
C MET A 367 -16.98 -12.67 10.74
N PRO A 368 -16.71 -13.15 11.98
CA PRO A 368 -16.15 -14.47 12.19
C PRO A 368 -17.00 -15.59 11.61
N LYS A 369 -18.31 -15.54 11.88
CA LYS A 369 -19.27 -16.54 11.38
C LYS A 369 -19.34 -16.53 9.85
N ALA A 370 -19.39 -15.34 9.25
CA ALA A 370 -19.48 -15.21 7.79
C ALA A 370 -18.24 -15.77 7.07
N LEU A 371 -17.04 -15.47 7.58
CA LEU A 371 -15.79 -15.99 7.01
C LEU A 371 -15.68 -17.50 7.13
N ILE A 372 -15.99 -18.06 8.30
CA ILE A 372 -15.86 -19.51 8.55
C ILE A 372 -16.93 -20.29 7.78
N TYR A 373 -18.21 -19.94 7.93
CA TYR A 373 -19.29 -20.64 7.25
C TYR A 373 -19.23 -20.46 5.73
N GLY A 374 -18.87 -19.27 5.26
CA GLY A 374 -18.69 -19.03 3.82
C GLY A 374 -17.58 -19.93 3.25
N THR A 375 -16.44 -20.02 3.93
CA THR A 375 -15.34 -20.89 3.49
C THR A 375 -15.70 -22.37 3.58
N LEU A 376 -16.43 -22.79 4.63
CA LEU A 376 -16.88 -24.17 4.79
C LEU A 376 -17.85 -24.60 3.67
N ILE A 377 -18.79 -23.73 3.30
CA ILE A 377 -19.72 -23.99 2.20
C ILE A 377 -18.94 -24.19 0.89
N ILE A 378 -17.98 -23.32 0.59
CA ILE A 378 -17.16 -23.43 -0.61
C ILE A 378 -16.30 -24.70 -0.57
N ALA A 379 -15.70 -25.01 0.57
CA ALA A 379 -14.92 -26.24 0.76
C ALA A 379 -15.72 -27.49 0.38
N VAL A 380 -16.96 -27.59 0.88
CA VAL A 380 -17.86 -28.69 0.53
C VAL A 380 -18.20 -28.65 -0.96
N LEU A 381 -18.64 -27.52 -1.48
CA LEU A 381 -19.05 -27.39 -2.89
C LEU A 381 -17.91 -27.71 -3.86
N SER A 382 -16.69 -27.21 -3.61
CA SER A 382 -15.52 -27.47 -4.44
C SER A 382 -15.11 -28.94 -4.44
N PHE A 383 -15.16 -29.59 -3.27
CA PHE A 383 -14.89 -31.03 -3.18
C PHE A 383 -15.94 -31.85 -3.94
N LEU A 384 -17.23 -31.57 -3.72
CA LEU A 384 -18.31 -32.29 -4.40
C LEU A 384 -18.25 -32.05 -5.92
N LEU A 385 -17.99 -30.83 -6.37
CA LEU A 385 -17.85 -30.52 -7.79
C LEU A 385 -16.70 -31.29 -8.43
N ALA A 386 -15.53 -31.35 -7.78
CA ALA A 386 -14.40 -32.12 -8.27
C ALA A 386 -14.72 -33.63 -8.32
N ALA A 387 -15.40 -34.15 -7.29
CA ALA A 387 -15.81 -35.55 -7.21
C ALA A 387 -16.78 -35.91 -8.33
N THR A 388 -17.85 -35.14 -8.51
CA THR A 388 -18.84 -35.39 -9.56
C THR A 388 -18.26 -35.20 -10.96
N ALA A 389 -17.34 -34.23 -11.13
CA ALA A 389 -16.66 -34.01 -12.39
C ALA A 389 -15.84 -35.23 -12.83
N LEU A 390 -14.97 -35.72 -11.95
CA LEU A 390 -14.11 -36.88 -12.18
C LEU A 390 -14.89 -38.20 -12.25
N GLY A 391 -16.03 -38.28 -11.58
CA GLY A 391 -16.94 -39.43 -11.70
C GLY A 391 -17.75 -39.43 -13.00
N THR A 392 -17.93 -38.28 -13.64
CA THR A 392 -18.72 -38.15 -14.88
C THR A 392 -17.84 -38.29 -16.13
N ILE A 393 -16.73 -37.55 -16.18
CA ILE A 393 -15.82 -37.51 -17.35
C ILE A 393 -14.52 -38.21 -16.97
N PRO A 394 -14.02 -39.16 -17.79
CA PRO A 394 -12.71 -39.78 -17.57
C PRO A 394 -11.60 -38.72 -17.38
N TRP A 395 -10.77 -38.91 -16.35
CA TRP A 395 -9.81 -37.88 -15.92
C TRP A 395 -8.85 -37.44 -17.04
N ALA A 396 -8.48 -38.34 -17.97
CA ALA A 396 -7.54 -38.08 -19.05
C ALA A 396 -8.11 -37.09 -20.09
N GLU A 397 -9.42 -37.17 -20.35
CA GLU A 397 -10.13 -36.21 -21.19
C GLU A 397 -10.33 -34.90 -20.42
N TYR A 398 -10.82 -35.01 -19.18
CA TYR A 398 -11.10 -33.87 -18.33
C TYR A 398 -9.88 -32.97 -18.07
N ALA A 399 -8.69 -33.57 -17.93
CA ALA A 399 -7.42 -32.88 -17.70
C ALA A 399 -7.02 -31.88 -18.80
N ASN A 400 -7.54 -32.05 -20.02
CA ASN A 400 -7.21 -31.20 -21.16
C ASN A 400 -8.30 -30.15 -21.45
N SER A 401 -9.40 -30.16 -20.69
CA SER A 401 -10.49 -29.21 -20.89
C SER A 401 -10.10 -27.78 -20.51
N ILE A 402 -10.40 -26.85 -21.42
CA ILE A 402 -10.25 -25.40 -21.25
C ILE A 402 -11.47 -24.82 -20.52
N ALA A 403 -12.63 -25.45 -20.64
CA ALA A 403 -13.90 -25.03 -20.04
C ALA A 403 -14.59 -26.22 -19.35
N PRO A 404 -13.99 -26.78 -18.29
CA PRO A 404 -14.36 -28.11 -17.78
C PRO A 404 -15.81 -28.25 -17.32
N LEU A 405 -16.42 -27.15 -16.87
CA LEU A 405 -17.78 -27.16 -16.39
C LEU A 405 -18.81 -26.84 -17.48
N ARG A 406 -18.38 -26.20 -18.57
CA ARG A 406 -19.15 -26.21 -19.82
C ARG A 406 -19.26 -27.64 -20.35
N ASP A 407 -18.16 -28.40 -20.31
CA ASP A 407 -18.14 -29.78 -20.78
C ASP A 407 -19.03 -30.68 -19.91
N LEU A 408 -18.97 -30.54 -18.57
CA LEU A 408 -19.92 -31.21 -17.68
C LEU A 408 -21.37 -30.82 -17.95
N GLY A 409 -21.64 -29.53 -18.18
CA GLY A 409 -22.97 -29.08 -18.58
C GLY A 409 -23.42 -29.73 -19.90
N GLY A 410 -22.49 -29.95 -20.81
CA GLY A 410 -22.68 -30.69 -22.07
C GLY A 410 -23.07 -32.15 -21.85
N VAL A 411 -22.36 -32.83 -20.95
CA VAL A 411 -22.65 -34.23 -20.60
C VAL A 411 -23.99 -34.37 -19.87
N HIS A 412 -24.30 -33.45 -18.95
CA HIS A 412 -25.51 -33.54 -18.14
C HIS A 412 -26.78 -33.13 -18.88
N PHE A 413 -26.70 -32.15 -19.79
CA PHE A 413 -27.87 -31.49 -20.36
C PHE A 413 -27.79 -31.29 -21.88
N GLY A 414 -26.86 -31.96 -22.55
CA GLY A 414 -26.60 -31.79 -23.97
C GLY A 414 -25.90 -30.47 -24.33
N SER A 415 -25.68 -30.24 -25.63
CA SER A 415 -24.91 -29.10 -26.15
C SER A 415 -25.45 -27.74 -25.68
N THR A 416 -26.77 -27.57 -25.63
CA THR A 416 -27.45 -26.37 -25.11
C THR A 416 -27.13 -26.14 -23.64
N GLY A 417 -27.10 -27.21 -22.83
CA GLY A 417 -26.69 -27.17 -21.43
C GLY A 417 -25.29 -26.62 -21.23
N GLY A 418 -24.34 -27.09 -22.03
CA GLY A 418 -22.96 -26.57 -21.99
C GLY A 418 -22.89 -25.06 -22.26
N ILE A 419 -23.64 -24.54 -23.24
CA ILE A 419 -23.70 -23.10 -23.54
C ILE A 419 -24.31 -22.32 -22.37
N ILE A 420 -25.40 -22.82 -21.78
CA ILE A 420 -26.04 -22.19 -20.61
C ILE A 420 -25.04 -22.10 -19.45
N PHE A 421 -24.32 -23.18 -19.16
CA PHE A 421 -23.32 -23.16 -18.09
C PHE A 421 -22.14 -22.23 -18.39
N ALA A 422 -21.69 -22.13 -19.63
CA ALA A 422 -20.67 -21.14 -20.00
C ALA A 422 -21.14 -19.70 -19.67
N VAL A 423 -22.40 -19.36 -19.95
CA VAL A 423 -22.99 -18.05 -19.62
C VAL A 423 -23.17 -17.88 -18.10
N LEU A 424 -23.66 -18.89 -17.38
CA LEU A 424 -23.81 -18.83 -15.93
C LEU A 424 -22.48 -18.64 -15.20
N ILE A 425 -21.42 -19.32 -15.68
CA ILE A 425 -20.07 -19.19 -15.15
C ILE A 425 -19.50 -17.81 -15.44
N PHE A 426 -19.68 -17.30 -16.67
CA PHE A 426 -19.34 -15.93 -17.01
C PHE A 426 -19.99 -14.93 -16.05
N ILE A 427 -21.31 -15.06 -15.82
CA ILE A 427 -22.07 -14.22 -14.88
C ILE A 427 -21.54 -14.34 -13.45
N SER A 428 -21.16 -15.54 -13.02
CA SER A 428 -20.61 -15.81 -11.69
C SER A 428 -19.25 -15.13 -11.48
N VAL A 429 -18.34 -15.25 -12.45
CA VAL A 429 -16.99 -14.67 -12.36
C VAL A 429 -17.00 -13.14 -12.46
N ILE A 430 -17.85 -12.54 -13.32
CA ILE A 430 -18.03 -11.07 -13.30
C ILE A 430 -18.68 -10.62 -11.99
N GLY A 431 -19.49 -11.47 -11.36
CA GLY A 431 -20.02 -11.23 -10.02
C GLY A 431 -18.93 -11.15 -8.95
N ALA A 432 -17.98 -12.09 -8.96
CA ALA A 432 -16.81 -12.06 -8.08
C ALA A 432 -15.96 -10.79 -8.33
N THR A 433 -15.80 -10.42 -9.60
CA THR A 433 -15.12 -9.17 -10.02
C THR A 433 -15.81 -7.94 -9.43
N ALA A 434 -17.14 -7.85 -9.56
CA ALA A 434 -17.92 -6.75 -8.99
C ALA A 434 -17.72 -6.66 -7.47
N GLY A 435 -17.62 -7.81 -6.79
CA GLY A 435 -17.26 -7.89 -5.37
C GLY A 435 -15.97 -7.15 -5.07
N TRP A 436 -14.89 -7.49 -5.76
CA TRP A 436 -13.59 -6.85 -5.57
C TRP A 436 -13.57 -5.36 -5.93
N ILE A 437 -14.24 -4.94 -7.02
CA ILE A 437 -14.34 -3.51 -7.40
C ILE A 437 -15.08 -2.71 -6.33
N VAL A 438 -16.12 -3.29 -5.71
CA VAL A 438 -16.85 -2.64 -4.63
C VAL A 438 -16.00 -2.58 -3.36
N THR A 439 -15.30 -3.64 -2.98
CA THR A 439 -14.70 -3.75 -1.63
C THR A 439 -13.28 -3.19 -1.54
N ALA A 440 -12.42 -3.43 -2.54
CA ALA A 440 -11.01 -3.05 -2.50
C ALA A 440 -10.71 -1.53 -2.31
N PRO A 441 -11.52 -0.57 -2.80
CA PRO A 441 -11.27 0.85 -2.58
C PRO A 441 -11.20 1.26 -1.09
N ARG A 442 -11.84 0.48 -0.20
CA ARG A 442 -11.85 0.73 1.25
C ARG A 442 -10.46 0.56 1.88
N LEU A 443 -9.62 -0.32 1.33
CA LEU A 443 -8.24 -0.47 1.74
C LEU A 443 -7.45 0.82 1.48
N LEU A 444 -7.48 1.32 0.24
CA LEU A 444 -6.78 2.55 -0.15
C LEU A 444 -7.28 3.76 0.64
N MET A 445 -8.58 3.86 0.87
CA MET A 445 -9.19 4.88 1.73
C MET A 445 -8.59 4.84 3.15
N SER A 446 -8.49 3.65 3.74
CA SER A 446 -7.95 3.46 5.10
C SER A 446 -6.47 3.81 5.20
N ILE A 447 -5.67 3.48 4.18
CA ILE A 447 -4.24 3.84 4.11
C ILE A 447 -4.08 5.36 3.97
N ALA A 448 -4.90 5.99 3.13
CA ALA A 448 -4.89 7.44 2.90
C ALA A 448 -5.27 8.24 4.15
N GLU A 449 -6.22 7.74 4.95
CA GLU A 449 -6.66 8.39 6.17
C GLU A 449 -5.59 8.39 7.27
N ASP A 450 -4.76 7.34 7.29
CA ASP A 450 -3.55 7.26 8.12
C ASP A 450 -2.37 8.07 7.56
N LYS A 451 -2.58 8.85 6.49
CA LYS A 451 -1.57 9.68 5.83
C LYS A 451 -0.38 8.87 5.33
N LEU A 452 -0.66 7.65 4.91
CA LEU A 452 0.27 6.76 4.23
C LEU A 452 -0.03 6.67 2.74
N PHE A 453 -1.02 7.43 2.27
CA PHE A 453 -1.29 7.70 0.87
C PHE A 453 -1.81 9.13 0.72
N PHE A 454 -2.09 9.58 -0.51
CA PHE A 454 -2.65 10.90 -0.74
C PHE A 454 -4.00 11.05 -0.03
N THR A 455 -4.14 12.05 0.85
CA THR A 455 -5.32 12.20 1.73
C THR A 455 -6.66 12.35 0.98
N GLN A 456 -6.64 12.66 -0.32
CA GLN A 456 -7.82 12.75 -1.17
C GLN A 456 -8.52 11.39 -1.36
N PHE A 457 -7.77 10.30 -1.27
CA PHE A 457 -8.30 8.94 -1.35
C PHE A 457 -9.14 8.57 -0.12
N ALA A 458 -9.00 9.32 0.98
CA ALA A 458 -9.87 9.18 2.15
C ALA A 458 -11.20 9.97 2.01
N ARG A 459 -11.46 10.64 0.88
CA ARG A 459 -12.69 11.41 0.69
C ARG A 459 -13.87 10.49 0.40
N LEU A 460 -14.96 10.72 1.12
CA LEU A 460 -16.24 10.08 0.87
C LEU A 460 -17.15 10.99 0.03
N HIS A 461 -17.96 10.40 -0.83
CA HIS A 461 -18.95 11.12 -1.61
C HIS A 461 -20.01 11.75 -0.67
N PRO A 462 -20.40 13.03 -0.85
CA PRO A 462 -21.32 13.71 0.07
C PRO A 462 -22.68 13.00 0.26
N LYS A 463 -23.26 12.51 -0.84
CA LYS A 463 -24.56 11.79 -0.87
C LYS A 463 -24.40 10.29 -0.56
N HIS A 464 -23.74 9.55 -1.43
CA HIS A 464 -23.59 8.09 -1.38
C HIS A 464 -22.62 7.53 -0.32
N LYS A 465 -21.78 8.37 0.31
CA LYS A 465 -20.74 7.96 1.28
C LYS A 465 -19.73 6.92 0.75
N SER A 466 -19.63 6.74 -0.56
CA SER A 466 -18.65 5.87 -1.22
C SER A 466 -17.27 6.54 -1.34
N PRO A 467 -16.16 5.78 -1.29
CA PRO A 467 -14.80 6.32 -1.47
C PRO A 467 -14.49 6.58 -2.95
N TYR A 468 -15.18 7.56 -3.55
CA TYR A 468 -15.20 7.78 -4.99
C TYR A 468 -13.82 8.05 -5.64
N VAL A 469 -12.90 8.68 -4.94
CA VAL A 469 -11.53 8.92 -5.45
C VAL A 469 -10.75 7.60 -5.54
N SER A 470 -10.89 6.73 -4.54
CA SER A 470 -10.26 5.41 -4.54
C SER A 470 -10.88 4.48 -5.59
N ILE A 471 -12.19 4.56 -5.79
CA ILE A 471 -12.89 3.81 -6.86
C ILE A 471 -12.35 4.21 -8.24
N ALA A 472 -12.29 5.53 -8.53
CA ALA A 472 -11.80 6.01 -9.82
C ALA A 472 -10.34 5.62 -10.07
N PHE A 473 -9.48 5.72 -9.05
CA PHE A 473 -8.08 5.30 -9.18
C PHE A 473 -7.95 3.81 -9.42
N GLN A 474 -8.71 2.98 -8.70
CA GLN A 474 -8.68 1.54 -8.92
C GLN A 474 -9.15 1.18 -10.32
N ALA A 475 -10.22 1.81 -10.82
CA ALA A 475 -10.67 1.62 -12.20
C ALA A 475 -9.56 1.89 -13.21
N ILE A 476 -8.83 3.01 -13.06
CA ILE A 476 -7.69 3.35 -13.93
C ILE A 476 -6.58 2.29 -13.84
N VAL A 477 -6.17 1.90 -12.63
CA VAL A 477 -5.10 0.92 -12.43
C VAL A 477 -5.48 -0.43 -13.02
N VAL A 478 -6.70 -0.90 -12.79
CA VAL A 478 -7.19 -2.17 -13.34
C VAL A 478 -7.27 -2.10 -14.86
N SER A 479 -7.77 -1.00 -15.44
CA SER A 479 -7.78 -0.83 -16.91
C SER A 479 -6.38 -0.88 -17.51
N ILE A 480 -5.38 -0.28 -16.85
CA ILE A 480 -3.96 -0.40 -17.27
C ILE A 480 -3.48 -1.84 -17.15
N LEU A 481 -3.81 -2.55 -16.08
CA LEU A 481 -3.42 -3.95 -15.90
C LEU A 481 -4.05 -4.87 -16.94
N VAL A 482 -5.31 -4.64 -17.32
CA VAL A 482 -5.98 -5.37 -18.41
C VAL A 482 -5.25 -5.13 -19.74
N PHE A 483 -4.83 -3.90 -20.02
CA PHE A 483 -4.08 -3.56 -21.22
C PHE A 483 -2.68 -4.20 -21.22
N VAL A 484 -1.93 -4.09 -20.12
CA VAL A 484 -0.57 -4.64 -19.96
C VAL A 484 -0.58 -6.17 -19.92
N GLY A 485 -1.61 -6.78 -19.36
CA GLY A 485 -1.78 -8.24 -19.28
C GLY A 485 -2.04 -8.93 -20.63
N ALA A 486 -2.11 -8.17 -21.73
CA ALA A 486 -2.25 -8.65 -23.11
C ALA A 486 -3.41 -9.66 -23.31
N GLY A 487 -4.46 -9.57 -22.50
CA GLY A 487 -5.61 -10.48 -22.58
C GLY A 487 -5.40 -11.89 -21.99
N SER A 488 -4.30 -12.14 -21.27
CA SER A 488 -3.99 -13.46 -20.69
C SER A 488 -4.43 -13.61 -19.24
N TYR A 489 -5.40 -14.49 -18.98
CA TYR A 489 -5.77 -14.93 -17.62
C TYR A 489 -4.59 -15.55 -16.88
N GLU A 490 -3.88 -16.49 -17.52
CA GLU A 490 -2.79 -17.28 -16.92
C GLU A 490 -1.63 -16.39 -16.44
N THR A 491 -1.28 -15.36 -17.22
CA THR A 491 -0.22 -14.41 -16.84
C THR A 491 -0.58 -13.65 -15.57
N LEU A 492 -1.83 -13.16 -15.47
CA LEU A 492 -2.30 -12.43 -14.29
C LEU A 492 -2.43 -13.36 -13.07
N LEU A 493 -2.86 -14.60 -13.27
CA LEU A 493 -2.88 -15.62 -12.23
C LEU A 493 -1.49 -15.86 -11.65
N HIS A 494 -0.50 -16.09 -12.52
CA HIS A 494 0.87 -16.30 -12.07
C HIS A 494 1.48 -15.08 -11.37
N MET A 495 1.08 -13.86 -11.76
CA MET A 495 1.45 -12.63 -11.03
C MET A 495 0.76 -12.50 -9.67
N LEU A 496 -0.47 -12.98 -9.54
CA LEU A 496 -1.26 -12.88 -8.31
C LEU A 496 -0.71 -13.78 -7.20
N ILE A 497 -0.38 -15.04 -7.51
CA ILE A 497 0.05 -16.07 -6.55
C ILE A 497 1.15 -15.55 -5.60
N PRO A 498 2.31 -15.04 -6.05
CA PRO A 498 3.35 -14.60 -5.13
C PRO A 498 2.93 -13.40 -4.26
N LEU A 499 2.08 -12.50 -4.78
CA LEU A 499 1.61 -11.34 -4.03
C LEU A 499 0.70 -11.78 -2.88
N ILE A 500 -0.26 -12.67 -3.15
CA ILE A 500 -1.25 -13.12 -2.17
C ILE A 500 -0.62 -14.04 -1.11
N LEU A 501 0.32 -14.90 -1.49
CA LEU A 501 1.05 -15.76 -0.54
C LEU A 501 1.82 -14.93 0.49
N VAL A 502 2.43 -13.81 0.07
CA VAL A 502 3.11 -12.87 0.99
C VAL A 502 2.09 -12.20 1.94
N VAL A 503 0.95 -11.76 1.40
CA VAL A 503 -0.11 -11.12 2.19
C VAL A 503 -0.68 -12.10 3.23
N TYR A 504 -1.04 -13.32 2.84
CA TYR A 504 -1.59 -14.34 3.72
C TYR A 504 -0.59 -14.81 4.78
N SER A 505 0.67 -15.00 4.41
CA SER A 505 1.74 -15.27 5.37
C SER A 505 1.83 -14.17 6.43
N ALA A 506 1.74 -12.90 6.01
CA ALA A 506 1.76 -11.77 6.94
C ALA A 506 0.52 -11.73 7.85
N VAL A 507 -0.66 -12.15 7.38
CA VAL A 507 -1.87 -12.31 8.20
C VAL A 507 -1.70 -13.43 9.22
N MET A 508 -1.27 -14.61 8.80
CA MET A 508 -1.07 -15.77 9.68
C MET A 508 -0.08 -15.43 10.81
N LEU A 509 1.07 -14.85 10.45
CA LEU A 509 2.07 -14.40 11.42
C LEU A 509 1.57 -13.24 12.31
N SER A 510 0.61 -12.44 11.85
CA SER A 510 0.00 -11.40 12.69
C SER A 510 -0.75 -11.99 13.88
N VAL A 511 -1.43 -13.13 13.71
CA VAL A 511 -2.10 -13.84 14.80
C VAL A 511 -1.07 -14.19 15.88
N VAL A 512 0.01 -14.87 15.50
CA VAL A 512 1.07 -15.32 16.41
C VAL A 512 1.71 -14.13 17.13
N ILE A 513 2.12 -13.10 16.40
CA ILE A 513 2.77 -11.91 16.97
C ILE A 513 1.83 -11.19 17.95
N LEU A 514 0.54 -11.10 17.65
CA LEU A 514 -0.42 -10.43 18.53
C LEU A 514 -0.71 -11.23 19.80
N ARG A 515 -0.52 -12.57 19.80
CA ARG A 515 -0.60 -13.37 21.02
C ARG A 515 0.51 -13.00 22.01
N PHE A 516 1.72 -12.70 21.53
CA PHE A 516 2.84 -12.28 22.39
C PHE A 516 2.83 -10.79 22.72
N LYS A 517 2.54 -9.93 21.73
CA LYS A 517 2.65 -8.47 21.87
C LYS A 517 1.45 -7.84 22.60
N LYS A 518 0.30 -8.50 22.55
CA LYS A 518 -0.98 -8.00 23.11
C LYS A 518 -1.82 -9.16 23.70
N PRO A 519 -1.34 -9.86 24.73
CA PRO A 519 -2.04 -11.00 25.31
C PRO A 519 -3.42 -10.62 25.86
N ASP A 520 -3.56 -9.45 26.49
CA ASP A 520 -4.78 -9.08 27.25
C ASP A 520 -5.90 -8.45 26.40
N VAL A 521 -5.70 -8.31 25.08
CA VAL A 521 -6.75 -7.76 24.22
C VAL A 521 -7.90 -8.76 24.09
N LYS A 522 -9.14 -8.27 24.25
CA LYS A 522 -10.36 -9.07 24.05
C LYS A 522 -10.39 -9.67 22.63
N ARG A 523 -10.61 -10.99 22.56
CA ARG A 523 -10.72 -11.77 21.33
C ARG A 523 -12.11 -12.42 21.29
N PRO A 524 -13.11 -11.78 20.66
CA PRO A 524 -14.46 -12.33 20.58
C PRO A 524 -14.51 -13.71 19.94
N TYR A 525 -13.70 -13.92 18.90
CA TYR A 525 -13.41 -15.23 18.34
C TYR A 525 -11.93 -15.58 18.57
N ARG A 526 -11.64 -16.85 18.86
CA ARG A 526 -10.27 -17.38 19.04
C ARG A 526 -10.10 -18.59 18.15
N VAL A 527 -9.07 -18.57 17.30
CA VAL A 527 -8.70 -19.71 16.45
C VAL A 527 -8.04 -20.81 17.30
N ILE A 528 -8.37 -22.06 16.99
CA ILE A 528 -7.70 -23.24 17.54
C ILE A 528 -6.22 -23.23 17.12
N PHE A 529 -5.34 -23.74 17.98
CA PHE A 529 -3.89 -23.76 17.72
C PHE A 529 -3.25 -22.40 17.32
N GLY A 530 -3.84 -21.26 17.67
CA GLY A 530 -3.43 -19.93 17.16
C GLY A 530 -2.01 -19.45 17.44
N LYS A 531 -1.17 -20.20 18.18
CA LYS A 531 0.28 -19.95 18.30
C LYS A 531 1.11 -20.77 17.30
N VAL A 532 0.68 -21.99 16.98
CA VAL A 532 1.46 -22.98 16.23
C VAL A 532 0.87 -23.20 14.85
N GLY A 533 -0.45 -23.36 14.76
CA GLY A 533 -1.14 -23.61 13.49
C GLY A 533 -0.88 -22.52 12.43
N PRO A 534 -0.87 -21.20 12.74
CA PRO A 534 -0.55 -20.20 11.71
C PRO A 534 0.90 -20.29 11.21
N ILE A 535 1.83 -20.84 12.01
CA ILE A 535 3.21 -21.10 11.58
C ILE A 535 3.22 -22.23 10.55
N PHE A 536 2.54 -23.35 10.81
CA PHE A 536 2.40 -24.44 9.84
C PHE A 536 1.72 -23.99 8.55
N THR A 537 0.64 -23.19 8.65
CA THR A 537 0.01 -22.59 7.47
C THR A 537 0.96 -21.67 6.71
N THR A 538 1.81 -20.90 7.40
CA THR A 538 2.84 -20.07 6.75
C THR A 538 3.89 -20.94 6.04
N LEU A 539 4.33 -22.04 6.65
CA LEU A 539 5.25 -22.99 6.01
C LEU A 539 4.61 -23.63 4.76
N PHE A 540 3.32 -23.95 4.82
CA PHE A 540 2.57 -24.41 3.66
C PHE A 540 2.51 -23.36 2.53
N MET A 541 2.32 -22.07 2.85
CA MET A 541 2.40 -20.99 1.84
C MET A 541 3.80 -20.87 1.22
N VAL A 542 4.86 -21.08 2.02
CA VAL A 542 6.24 -21.13 1.51
C VAL A 542 6.43 -22.35 0.60
N PHE A 543 5.86 -23.50 0.93
CA PHE A 543 5.84 -24.68 0.06
C PHE A 543 5.16 -24.36 -1.28
N LEU A 544 3.98 -23.73 -1.28
CA LEU A 544 3.31 -23.31 -2.52
C LEU A 544 4.17 -22.36 -3.36
N LEU A 545 4.88 -21.43 -2.72
CA LEU A 545 5.81 -20.53 -3.41
C LEU A 545 7.01 -21.28 -4.02
N VAL A 546 7.50 -22.33 -3.36
CA VAL A 546 8.57 -23.18 -3.90
C VAL A 546 8.07 -24.00 -5.09
N MET A 547 6.86 -24.54 -5.01
CA MET A 547 6.23 -25.25 -6.15
C MET A 547 6.01 -24.30 -7.33
N PHE A 548 5.55 -23.08 -7.09
CA PHE A 548 5.48 -22.04 -8.12
C PHE A 548 6.82 -21.84 -8.84
N ILE A 549 7.93 -21.78 -8.10
CA ILE A 549 9.26 -21.59 -8.69
C ILE A 549 9.66 -22.77 -9.59
N LYS A 550 9.28 -23.99 -9.21
CA LYS A 550 9.65 -25.21 -9.91
C LYS A 550 8.79 -25.47 -11.15
N GLU A 551 7.49 -25.26 -11.04
CA GLU A 551 6.50 -25.72 -12.01
C GLU A 551 6.10 -24.64 -13.02
N THR A 552 6.19 -23.36 -12.65
CA THR A 552 5.77 -22.26 -13.54
C THR A 552 6.90 -21.84 -14.46
N HIS A 553 6.66 -21.86 -15.77
CA HIS A 553 7.60 -21.31 -16.75
C HIS A 553 7.84 -19.81 -16.48
N SER A 554 9.10 -19.39 -16.52
CA SER A 554 9.50 -18.01 -16.19
C SER A 554 9.09 -17.54 -14.79
N ALA A 555 8.89 -18.46 -13.84
CA ALA A 555 8.53 -18.15 -12.44
C ALA A 555 9.45 -17.11 -11.80
N LEU A 556 10.76 -17.20 -12.05
CA LEU A 556 11.73 -16.25 -11.53
C LEU A 556 11.51 -14.83 -12.06
N ASP A 557 11.09 -14.68 -13.32
CA ASP A 557 10.78 -13.36 -13.89
C ASP A 557 9.47 -12.81 -13.33
N ILE A 558 8.45 -13.64 -13.17
CA ILE A 558 7.20 -13.26 -12.53
C ILE A 558 7.41 -12.87 -11.05
N LEU A 559 8.25 -13.61 -10.33
CA LEU A 559 8.66 -13.26 -8.96
C LEU A 559 9.45 -11.96 -8.92
N ARG A 560 10.32 -11.69 -9.90
CA ARG A 560 11.03 -10.41 -9.99
C ARG A 560 10.07 -9.25 -10.20
N ILE A 561 9.09 -9.39 -11.10
CA ILE A 561 8.06 -8.38 -11.33
C ILE A 561 7.25 -8.16 -10.05
N SER A 562 6.79 -9.25 -9.42
CA SER A 562 6.01 -9.20 -8.17
C SER A 562 6.81 -8.56 -7.03
N ALA A 563 8.06 -8.96 -6.84
CA ALA A 563 8.96 -8.34 -5.87
C ALA A 563 9.25 -6.88 -6.20
N GLY A 564 9.37 -6.52 -7.47
CA GLY A 564 9.51 -5.14 -7.95
C GLY A 564 8.30 -4.28 -7.62
N LEU A 565 7.09 -4.80 -7.83
CA LEU A 565 5.83 -4.15 -7.46
C LEU A 565 5.70 -3.93 -5.95
N ILE A 566 6.11 -4.91 -5.14
CA ILE A 566 6.18 -4.77 -3.67
C ILE A 566 7.24 -3.73 -3.28
N ALA A 567 8.44 -3.84 -3.86
CA ALA A 567 9.58 -2.97 -3.57
C ALA A 567 9.29 -1.52 -3.94
N PHE A 568 8.50 -1.26 -4.99
CA PHE A 568 8.05 0.08 -5.37
C PHE A 568 7.19 0.77 -4.30
N GLY A 569 6.53 0.00 -3.43
CA GLY A 569 5.88 0.54 -2.24
C GLY A 569 6.87 1.24 -1.29
N ILE A 570 8.10 0.75 -1.18
CA ILE A 570 9.09 1.29 -0.24
C ILE A 570 9.48 2.75 -0.57
N PRO A 571 9.94 3.12 -1.79
CA PRO A 571 10.20 4.51 -2.10
C PRO A 571 8.92 5.36 -2.05
N ALA A 572 7.76 4.81 -2.46
CA ALA A 572 6.48 5.50 -2.35
C ALA A 572 6.15 5.87 -0.90
N TYR A 573 6.33 4.96 0.06
CA TYR A 573 6.16 5.22 1.49
C TYR A 573 7.00 6.41 1.97
N PHE A 574 8.29 6.44 1.61
CA PHE A 574 9.17 7.53 2.04
C PHE A 574 8.90 8.83 1.32
N ALA A 575 8.57 8.78 0.03
CA ALA A 575 8.09 9.94 -0.72
C ALA A 575 6.87 10.56 -0.04
N ILE A 576 5.93 9.73 0.42
CA ILE A 576 4.72 10.16 1.13
C ILE A 576 5.06 10.71 2.53
N GLU A 577 5.90 10.03 3.31
CA GLU A 577 6.34 10.48 4.64
C GLU A 577 7.08 11.84 4.58
N LEU A 578 7.81 12.13 3.49
CA LEU A 578 8.41 13.46 3.24
C LEU A 578 7.38 14.59 3.21
N PHE A 579 6.11 14.29 2.91
CA PHE A 579 5.04 15.27 2.91
C PHE A 579 4.24 15.30 4.21
N TYR A 580 4.07 14.17 4.89
CA TYR A 580 3.14 14.10 6.03
C TYR A 580 3.81 14.11 7.40
N ASP A 581 4.99 13.52 7.56
CA ASP A 581 5.66 13.46 8.84
C ASP A 581 6.52 14.70 9.07
N LYS A 582 6.29 15.33 10.22
CA LYS A 582 6.90 16.60 10.61
C LYS A 582 8.42 16.56 10.55
N LYS A 583 9.06 15.46 10.99
CA LYS A 583 10.52 15.33 10.99
C LYS A 583 11.05 15.39 9.56
N TYR A 584 10.40 14.69 8.64
CA TYR A 584 10.78 14.62 7.23
C TYR A 584 10.41 15.90 6.47
N VAL A 585 9.29 16.54 6.79
CA VAL A 585 8.95 17.88 6.28
C VAL A 585 10.00 18.92 6.69
N THR A 586 10.44 18.91 7.95
CA THR A 586 11.53 19.79 8.41
C THR A 586 12.86 19.46 7.72
N LEU A 587 13.19 18.17 7.55
CA LEU A 587 14.39 17.73 6.82
C LEU A 587 14.36 18.23 5.37
N ARG A 588 13.26 18.00 4.64
CA ARG A 588 13.07 18.49 3.27
C ARG A 588 13.23 20.01 3.19
N ARG A 589 12.61 20.75 4.11
CA ARG A 589 12.75 22.22 4.17
C ARG A 589 14.18 22.67 4.46
N ASN A 590 14.93 21.98 5.32
CA ASN A 590 16.32 22.31 5.60
C ASN A 590 17.23 22.06 4.38
N ILE A 591 17.06 20.92 3.69
CA ILE A 591 17.80 20.57 2.47
C ILE A 591 17.48 21.58 1.36
N MET A 592 16.19 21.79 1.10
CA MET A 592 15.73 22.73 0.07
C MET A 592 16.08 24.17 0.40
N ALA A 593 16.18 24.59 1.66
CA ALA A 593 16.53 25.97 2.01
C ALA A 593 17.89 26.40 1.41
N LYS A 594 18.89 25.51 1.44
CA LYS A 594 20.22 25.78 0.91
C LYS A 594 20.22 25.82 -0.63
N MET A 595 19.59 24.81 -1.26
CA MET A 595 19.44 24.74 -2.72
C MET A 595 18.57 25.88 -3.27
N SER A 596 17.38 26.12 -2.72
CA SER A 596 16.48 27.18 -3.16
C SER A 596 17.09 28.57 -3.00
N TYR A 597 17.91 28.80 -1.97
CA TYR A 597 18.64 30.05 -1.85
C TYR A 597 19.68 30.25 -2.96
N GLN A 598 20.38 29.18 -3.35
CA GLN A 598 21.39 29.20 -4.41
C GLN A 598 20.76 29.26 -5.81
N VAL A 599 19.65 28.54 -6.03
CA VAL A 599 19.08 28.30 -7.35
C VAL A 599 17.95 29.29 -7.69
N HIS A 600 17.14 29.73 -6.71
CA HIS A 600 15.95 30.56 -6.97
C HIS A 600 15.78 31.70 -5.96
N ARG A 601 16.19 32.93 -6.34
CA ARG A 601 15.76 34.19 -5.70
C ARG A 601 14.28 34.52 -5.98
N LEU A 602 13.38 33.54 -6.13
CA LEU A 602 12.01 33.84 -6.56
C LEU A 602 11.31 34.74 -5.52
N PRO A 603 10.99 35.99 -5.86
CA PRO A 603 10.24 36.85 -4.97
C PRO A 603 8.79 36.39 -4.88
N LEU A 604 8.13 36.69 -3.76
CA LEU A 604 6.69 36.50 -3.65
C LEU A 604 6.00 37.28 -4.80
N PRO A 605 5.14 36.66 -5.63
CA PRO A 605 4.48 37.34 -6.74
C PRO A 605 3.75 38.61 -6.27
N SER A 606 3.89 39.71 -7.00
CA SER A 606 3.34 41.02 -6.60
C SER A 606 1.84 40.98 -6.31
N LEU A 607 1.07 40.26 -7.14
CA LEU A 607 -0.38 40.07 -6.94
C LEU A 607 -0.70 39.38 -5.60
N THR A 608 0.03 38.31 -5.27
CA THR A 608 -0.16 37.58 -4.02
C THR A 608 0.26 38.46 -2.84
N PHE A 609 1.39 39.16 -2.93
CA PHE A 609 1.86 40.07 -1.89
C PHE A 609 0.83 41.18 -1.59
N ASN A 610 0.35 41.88 -2.63
CA ASN A 610 -0.66 42.94 -2.50
C ASN A 610 -1.92 42.42 -1.82
N ARG A 611 -2.40 41.24 -2.25
CA ARG A 611 -3.58 40.63 -1.64
C ARG A 611 -3.36 40.31 -0.16
N LEU A 612 -2.22 39.71 0.20
CA LEU A 612 -1.92 39.40 1.61
C LEU A 612 -1.87 40.67 2.47
N VAL A 613 -1.29 41.76 1.96
CA VAL A 613 -1.28 43.06 2.64
C VAL A 613 -2.69 43.63 2.80
N ASN A 614 -3.54 43.54 1.77
CA ASN A 614 -4.93 44.00 1.85
C ASN A 614 -5.73 43.23 2.93
N GLU A 615 -5.56 41.91 3.00
CA GLU A 615 -6.28 41.05 3.96
C GLU A 615 -5.87 41.35 5.41
N ILE A 616 -4.58 41.57 5.68
CA ILE A 616 -4.09 41.91 7.03
C ILE A 616 -4.23 43.41 7.37
N GLY A 617 -4.65 44.23 6.40
CA GLY A 617 -4.86 45.68 6.55
C GLY A 617 -3.56 46.50 6.46
N PRO A 618 -3.69 47.84 6.41
CA PRO A 618 -2.54 48.73 6.24
C PRO A 618 -1.60 48.63 7.45
N LEU A 619 -0.32 48.44 7.13
CA LEU A 619 0.78 48.29 8.06
C LEU A 619 1.45 49.66 8.24
N HIS A 620 1.42 50.19 9.47
CA HIS A 620 2.01 51.49 9.82
C HIS A 620 3.09 51.33 10.89
N LYS A 621 3.88 52.40 11.11
CA LYS A 621 5.03 52.43 12.04
C LYS A 621 4.75 51.95 13.46
N ASN A 622 3.50 51.97 13.93
CA ASN A 622 3.14 51.58 15.30
C ASN A 622 2.69 50.12 15.44
N LYS A 623 2.49 49.39 14.33
CA LYS A 623 1.96 48.03 14.35
C LYS A 623 3.05 46.95 14.44
N ARG A 624 2.77 45.88 15.18
CA ARG A 624 3.59 44.66 15.24
C ARG A 624 2.99 43.56 14.36
N VAL A 625 3.84 42.93 13.55
CA VAL A 625 3.42 41.90 12.59
C VAL A 625 4.12 40.59 12.87
N ALA A 626 3.36 39.49 12.94
CA ALA A 626 3.91 38.14 13.01
C ALA A 626 3.82 37.46 11.64
N VAL A 627 4.95 36.94 11.14
CA VAL A 627 5.04 36.24 9.85
C VAL A 627 5.58 34.83 10.08
N PHE A 628 4.71 33.83 9.88
CA PHE A 628 5.00 32.43 10.17
C PHE A 628 5.22 31.63 8.90
N SER A 629 6.27 30.79 8.91
CA SER A 629 6.62 29.83 7.87
C SER A 629 6.80 30.40 6.46
N SER A 630 6.93 31.72 6.30
CA SER A 630 7.23 32.37 5.01
C SER A 630 8.52 31.79 4.43
N PRO A 631 8.49 31.19 3.23
CA PRO A 631 9.66 30.61 2.59
C PRO A 631 10.79 31.63 2.46
N LEU A 632 11.98 31.31 2.96
CA LEU A 632 13.17 32.19 2.99
C LEU A 632 12.91 33.62 3.54
N GLY A 633 11.84 33.82 4.34
CA GLY A 633 11.41 35.15 4.79
C GLY A 633 11.00 36.10 3.65
N SER A 634 10.60 35.56 2.50
CA SER A 634 10.26 36.31 1.28
C SER A 634 9.25 37.43 1.50
N PHE A 635 8.23 37.24 2.34
CA PHE A 635 7.25 38.28 2.64
C PHE A 635 7.90 39.48 3.35
N ALA A 636 8.67 39.24 4.42
CA ALA A 636 9.37 40.29 5.16
C ALA A 636 10.40 41.03 4.29
N ARG A 637 11.15 40.31 3.45
CA ARG A 637 12.09 40.91 2.48
C ARG A 637 11.37 41.82 1.48
N ARG A 638 10.20 41.40 0.98
CA ARG A 638 9.39 42.18 0.04
C ARG A 638 8.79 43.43 0.70
N MET A 639 8.36 43.34 1.96
CA MET A 639 7.91 44.51 2.74
C MET A 639 9.00 45.57 2.85
N LEU A 640 10.23 45.17 3.20
CA LEU A 640 11.35 46.10 3.30
C LEU A 640 11.73 46.69 1.95
N LYS A 641 11.74 45.89 0.88
CA LYS A 641 11.99 46.39 -0.49
C LYS A 641 10.94 47.43 -0.94
N ARG A 642 9.71 47.35 -0.44
CA ARG A 642 8.64 48.32 -0.71
C ARG A 642 8.50 49.41 0.36
N ASN A 643 9.47 49.53 1.25
CA ASN A 643 9.53 50.56 2.29
C ASN A 643 8.30 50.60 3.23
N ILE A 644 7.64 49.45 3.46
CA ILE A 644 6.50 49.34 4.37
C ILE A 644 7.03 49.35 5.81
N LYS A 645 6.84 50.46 6.52
CA LYS A 645 7.35 50.65 7.89
C LYS A 645 6.40 50.04 8.93
N THR A 646 6.95 49.25 9.86
CA THR A 646 6.24 48.64 10.99
C THR A 646 7.07 48.78 12.26
N LYS A 647 6.44 48.69 13.44
CA LYS A 647 7.13 48.82 14.74
C LYS A 647 8.09 47.66 14.96
N HIS A 648 7.63 46.46 14.64
CA HIS A 648 8.34 45.23 14.92
C HIS A 648 7.81 44.06 14.08
N ILE A 649 8.71 43.19 13.59
CA ILE A 649 8.35 41.99 12.81
C ILE A 649 8.86 40.73 13.53
N ASP A 650 7.93 39.88 13.95
CA ASP A 650 8.22 38.56 14.50
C ASP A 650 8.19 37.50 13.38
N ILE A 651 9.35 37.01 12.96
CA ILE A 651 9.48 35.97 11.94
C ILE A 651 9.64 34.62 12.61
N ALA A 652 8.67 33.72 12.43
CA ALA A 652 8.74 32.38 12.99
C ALA A 652 8.81 31.33 11.89
N ASN A 653 9.71 30.35 11.97
CA ASN A 653 9.83 29.30 10.95
C ASN A 653 10.25 27.97 11.56
N VAL A 654 9.82 26.85 10.97
CA VAL A 654 10.19 25.47 11.36
C VAL A 654 11.60 25.08 10.91
N SER A 655 12.12 25.71 9.84
CA SER A 655 13.45 25.43 9.30
C SER A 655 14.53 26.28 9.98
N LYS A 656 15.54 25.61 10.57
CA LYS A 656 16.70 26.31 11.16
C LYS A 656 17.54 27.00 10.09
N GLU A 657 17.69 26.37 8.93
CA GLU A 657 18.51 26.90 7.83
C GLU A 657 17.83 28.12 7.17
N GLU A 658 16.50 28.11 7.00
CA GLU A 658 15.78 29.30 6.53
C GLU A 658 15.95 30.48 7.51
N LEU A 659 15.90 30.22 8.82
CA LEU A 659 16.12 31.28 9.82
C LEU A 659 17.54 31.83 9.81
N LYS A 660 18.56 31.01 9.55
CA LYS A 660 19.94 31.51 9.37
C LYS A 660 20.03 32.44 8.16
N ILE A 661 19.41 32.10 7.04
CA ILE A 661 19.38 32.93 5.84
C ILE A 661 18.64 34.24 6.13
N VAL A 662 17.50 34.19 6.81
CA VAL A 662 16.72 35.36 7.24
C VAL A 662 17.57 36.29 8.12
N ARG A 663 18.27 35.75 9.14
CA ARG A 663 19.14 36.54 10.03
C ARG A 663 20.32 37.20 9.33
N LYS A 664 20.81 36.62 8.23
CA LYS A 664 21.93 37.17 7.46
C LYS A 664 21.51 38.32 6.54
N HIS A 665 20.25 38.37 6.10
CA HIS A 665 19.80 39.27 5.02
C HIS A 665 18.70 40.25 5.42
N LEU A 666 18.29 40.27 6.69
CA LEU A 666 17.30 41.19 7.23
C LEU A 666 17.92 42.02 8.34
N PRO A 667 17.53 43.31 8.48
CA PRO A 667 18.06 44.19 9.52
C PRO A 667 17.76 43.62 10.91
N LYS A 668 18.73 43.70 11.82
CA LYS A 668 18.58 43.22 13.22
C LYS A 668 17.63 44.10 14.03
N LYS A 669 17.56 45.40 13.73
CA LYS A 669 16.70 46.37 14.44
C LYS A 669 15.24 46.18 14.00
N GLY A 670 14.34 45.93 14.96
CA GLY A 670 12.91 45.76 14.71
C GLY A 670 12.49 44.39 14.14
N VAL A 671 13.38 43.39 14.09
CA VAL A 671 13.06 42.03 13.62
C VAL A 671 13.53 40.97 14.62
N THR A 672 12.61 40.13 15.09
CA THR A 672 12.91 38.96 15.93
C THR A 672 12.64 37.67 15.19
N THR A 673 13.44 36.64 15.45
CA THR A 673 13.32 35.34 14.77
C THR A 673 13.10 34.20 15.75
N HIS A 674 12.08 33.38 15.49
CA HIS A 674 11.66 32.28 16.38
C HIS A 674 11.69 30.94 15.65
N LEU A 675 12.28 29.92 16.27
CA LEU A 675 12.25 28.55 15.74
C LEU A 675 10.99 27.81 16.19
N LEU A 676 10.13 27.47 15.24
CA LEU A 676 8.89 26.73 15.49
C LEU A 676 9.18 25.25 15.64
N ARG A 677 9.35 24.78 16.88
CA ARG A 677 9.53 23.33 17.11
C ARG A 677 8.26 22.54 16.87
N ASN A 678 7.05 23.07 17.09
CA ASN A 678 5.78 22.32 17.00
C ASN A 678 4.67 23.01 16.17
N ILE A 679 5.01 24.06 15.41
CA ILE A 679 3.99 24.91 14.74
C ILE A 679 2.98 25.41 15.79
N SER A 680 3.50 26.03 16.84
CA SER A 680 2.74 26.68 17.91
C SER A 680 3.23 28.11 18.02
N VAL A 681 2.36 29.04 18.42
CA VAL A 681 2.76 30.44 18.60
C VAL A 681 3.75 30.52 19.77
N PRO A 682 4.99 31.03 19.58
CA PRO A 682 5.94 31.18 20.68
C PRO A 682 5.39 32.12 21.75
N GLY A 683 5.62 31.81 23.03
CA GLY A 683 5.12 32.63 24.14
C GLY A 683 5.62 34.09 24.14
N ALA A 684 6.76 34.35 23.48
CA ALA A 684 7.29 35.70 23.29
C ALA A 684 6.51 36.55 22.27
N VAL A 685 5.73 35.93 21.37
CA VAL A 685 4.91 36.62 20.36
C VAL A 685 3.55 36.97 20.97
N LYS A 686 3.43 38.20 21.49
CA LYS A 686 2.20 38.73 22.10
C LYS A 686 1.92 40.15 21.62
N ARG A 687 0.65 40.56 21.71
CA ARG A 687 0.16 41.90 21.33
C ARG A 687 0.53 42.25 19.88
N ILE A 688 0.14 41.39 18.94
CA ILE A 688 0.34 41.59 17.50
C ILE A 688 -0.93 42.15 16.83
N ASP A 689 -0.74 43.06 15.88
CA ASP A 689 -1.83 43.70 15.12
C ASP A 689 -2.20 42.89 13.87
N ALA A 690 -1.23 42.21 13.29
CA ALA A 690 -1.40 41.38 12.10
C ALA A 690 -0.66 40.05 12.25
N PHE A 691 -1.36 38.95 11.97
CA PHE A 691 -0.80 37.61 11.92
C PHE A 691 -0.88 37.03 10.51
N LEU A 692 0.25 36.71 9.90
CA LEU A 692 0.33 36.08 8.59
C LEU A 692 1.02 34.73 8.70
N SER A 693 0.41 33.69 8.16
CA SER A 693 0.97 32.33 8.18
C SER A 693 0.91 31.68 6.80
N PHE A 694 1.99 30.99 6.45
CA PHE A 694 2.13 30.26 5.18
C PHE A 694 2.05 28.76 5.43
N ASN A 695 0.98 28.12 4.93
CA ASN A 695 0.72 26.68 4.98
C ASN A 695 0.56 26.04 6.38
N ASP A 696 0.74 26.76 7.50
CA ASP A 696 0.82 26.12 8.83
C ASP A 696 -0.46 25.37 9.23
N LEU A 697 -1.65 25.87 8.88
CA LEU A 697 -2.92 25.15 9.11
C LEU A 697 -2.95 23.77 8.45
N GLY A 698 -2.23 23.60 7.33
CA GLY A 698 -2.09 22.33 6.63
C GLY A 698 -1.27 21.29 7.40
N TYR A 699 -0.35 21.73 8.27
CA TYR A 699 0.66 20.87 8.92
C TYR A 699 0.52 20.80 10.44
N VAL A 700 -0.24 21.70 11.06
CA VAL A 700 -0.38 21.72 12.52
C VAL A 700 -1.15 20.50 13.02
N LYS A 701 -0.68 19.90 14.13
CA LYS A 701 -1.27 18.67 14.68
C LYS A 701 -2.67 18.87 15.23
N ASN A 702 -2.90 19.99 15.90
CA ASN A 702 -4.17 20.34 16.53
C ASN A 702 -4.55 21.75 16.07
N VAL A 703 -5.37 21.82 15.02
CA VAL A 703 -5.85 23.09 14.46
C VAL A 703 -6.61 23.92 15.50
N PRO A 704 -7.57 23.39 16.27
CA PRO A 704 -8.24 24.15 17.32
C PRO A 704 -7.31 24.80 18.35
N SER A 705 -6.32 24.07 18.86
CA SER A 705 -5.36 24.61 19.82
C SER A 705 -4.52 25.74 19.21
N PHE A 706 -4.05 25.55 17.97
CA PHE A 706 -3.24 26.54 17.28
C PHE A 706 -4.02 27.83 17.00
N VAL A 707 -5.29 27.71 16.58
CA VAL A 707 -6.17 28.87 16.37
C VAL A 707 -6.41 29.62 17.68
N LYS A 708 -6.57 28.92 18.81
CA LYS A 708 -6.65 29.54 20.14
C LYS A 708 -5.36 30.29 20.51
N ASP A 709 -4.20 29.73 20.21
CA ASP A 709 -2.90 30.39 20.46
C ASP A 709 -2.74 31.67 19.62
N VAL A 710 -3.18 31.64 18.35
CA VAL A 710 -3.20 32.83 17.48
C VAL A 710 -4.15 33.89 18.02
N ARG A 711 -5.34 33.50 18.50
CA ARG A 711 -6.24 34.46 19.16
C ARG A 711 -5.60 35.11 20.39
N LYS A 712 -4.87 34.36 21.21
CA LYS A 712 -4.20 34.88 22.41
C LYS A 712 -3.10 35.89 22.10
N SER A 713 -2.40 35.75 20.97
CA SER A 713 -1.34 36.69 20.58
C SER A 713 -1.87 37.98 19.95
N LEU A 714 -3.02 37.95 19.28
CA LEU A 714 -3.64 39.10 18.63
C LEU A 714 -4.19 40.13 19.63
N VAL A 715 -4.09 41.43 19.31
CA VAL A 715 -4.84 42.50 20.00
C VAL A 715 -6.31 42.48 19.60
N LYS A 716 -7.20 43.16 20.36
CA LYS A 716 -8.61 43.33 19.98
C LYS A 716 -8.68 44.06 18.64
N GLY A 717 -9.48 43.56 17.69
CA GLY A 717 -9.52 44.09 16.31
C GLY A 717 -8.33 43.69 15.42
N GLY A 718 -7.30 43.03 15.96
CA GLY A 718 -6.15 42.53 15.19
C GLY A 718 -6.57 41.52 14.13
N LYS A 719 -5.95 41.60 12.95
CA LYS A 719 -6.29 40.79 11.77
C LYS A 719 -5.37 39.58 11.61
N PHE A 720 -5.88 38.52 11.00
CA PHE A 720 -5.06 37.37 10.62
C PHE A 720 -5.35 36.93 9.18
N CYS A 721 -4.33 36.34 8.55
CA CYS A 721 -4.43 35.70 7.25
C CYS A 721 -3.60 34.40 7.26
N PHE A 722 -4.26 33.28 7.04
CA PHE A 722 -3.60 32.01 6.70
C PHE A 722 -3.65 31.84 5.19
N TYR A 723 -2.50 31.90 4.56
CA TYR A 723 -2.33 31.65 3.14
C TYR A 723 -1.79 30.24 2.93
N MET A 724 -2.54 29.45 2.16
CA MET A 724 -2.18 28.07 1.88
C MET A 724 -2.14 27.85 0.37
N LYS A 725 -1.10 27.15 -0.09
CA LYS A 725 -0.88 26.86 -1.50
C LYS A 725 -0.56 25.39 -1.68
N TYR A 726 -1.34 24.69 -2.50
CA TYR A 726 -1.09 23.29 -2.87
C TYR A 726 -1.44 22.99 -4.34
N GLY A 727 -0.82 21.95 -4.89
CA GLY A 727 -1.09 21.44 -6.24
C GLY A 727 -2.16 20.34 -6.28
N VAL A 728 -2.44 19.78 -7.45
CA VAL A 728 -3.47 18.72 -7.69
C VAL A 728 -3.41 17.57 -6.68
N MET A 729 -2.20 17.08 -6.38
CA MET A 729 -1.99 15.98 -5.44
C MET A 729 -2.01 16.36 -3.95
N ASN A 730 -2.35 17.62 -3.60
CA ASN A 730 -2.57 18.16 -2.25
C ASN A 730 -1.94 17.35 -1.10
N THR A 731 -0.62 17.51 -0.92
CA THR A 731 0.17 16.72 0.02
C THR A 731 0.15 17.27 1.46
N MET A 732 -0.85 18.08 1.80
CA MET A 732 -0.98 18.66 3.14
C MET A 732 -1.69 17.70 4.10
N PRO A 733 -1.13 17.43 5.30
CA PRO A 733 -1.74 16.55 6.29
C PRO A 733 -3.19 16.87 6.65
N ASN A 734 -3.60 18.14 6.64
CA ASN A 734 -4.95 18.57 7.00
C ASN A 734 -5.80 18.95 5.79
N ALA A 735 -5.43 18.53 4.57
CA ALA A 735 -6.14 18.83 3.33
C ALA A 735 -7.66 18.57 3.38
N ILE A 736 -8.09 17.47 4.01
CA ILE A 736 -9.52 17.13 4.18
C ILE A 736 -10.22 18.17 5.04
N LEU A 737 -9.65 18.48 6.21
CA LEU A 737 -10.21 19.49 7.13
C LEU A 737 -10.28 20.86 6.46
N LEU A 738 -9.23 21.24 5.71
CA LEU A 738 -9.17 22.51 4.98
C LEU A 738 -10.25 22.63 3.89
N GLY A 739 -10.70 21.50 3.31
CA GLY A 739 -11.82 21.48 2.37
C GLY A 739 -13.20 21.61 3.05
N GLU A 740 -13.31 21.34 4.36
CA GLU A 740 -14.57 21.39 5.09
C GLU A 740 -14.84 22.79 5.67
N LYS A 741 -15.27 23.73 4.82
CA LYS A 741 -15.53 25.14 5.19
C LYS A 741 -16.36 25.31 6.47
N LYS A 742 -17.42 24.50 6.65
CA LYS A 742 -18.29 24.54 7.84
C LYS A 742 -17.55 24.16 9.13
N LYS A 743 -16.72 23.10 9.10
CA LYS A 743 -15.95 22.69 10.28
C LYS A 743 -14.85 23.70 10.61
N LEU A 744 -14.16 24.24 9.60
CA LEU A 744 -13.20 25.31 9.83
C LEU A 744 -13.86 26.55 10.45
N ALA A 745 -14.99 26.99 9.90
CA ALA A 745 -15.73 28.14 10.42
C ALA A 745 -16.09 27.96 11.91
N LYS A 746 -16.52 26.75 12.29
CA LYS A 746 -16.81 26.40 13.69
C LYS A 746 -15.55 26.54 14.56
N ILE A 747 -14.41 25.97 14.16
CA ILE A 747 -13.16 26.05 14.92
C ILE A 747 -12.73 27.51 15.19
N PHE A 748 -12.87 28.39 14.19
CA PHE A 748 -12.50 29.80 14.33
C PHE A 748 -13.51 30.60 15.18
N LYS A 749 -14.82 30.34 15.00
CA LYS A 749 -15.87 30.96 15.82
C LYS A 749 -15.75 30.55 17.29
N ASP A 750 -15.52 29.28 17.57
CA ASP A 750 -15.31 28.73 18.93
C ASP A 750 -14.06 29.34 19.62
N ALA A 751 -13.11 29.86 18.84
CA ALA A 751 -11.94 30.56 19.35
C ALA A 751 -12.16 32.08 19.55
N GLY A 752 -13.35 32.62 19.22
CA GLY A 752 -13.68 34.04 19.31
C GLY A 752 -13.12 34.89 18.16
N LEU A 753 -12.90 34.29 16.98
CA LEU A 753 -12.41 34.97 15.78
C LEU A 753 -13.52 35.10 14.73
N THR A 754 -13.51 36.18 13.95
CA THR A 754 -14.29 36.23 12.71
C THR A 754 -13.65 35.30 11.67
N PHE A 755 -14.45 34.84 10.71
CA PHE A 755 -14.01 33.86 9.72
C PHE A 755 -14.53 34.23 8.34
N ASN A 756 -13.61 34.39 7.40
CA ASN A 756 -13.88 34.46 5.97
C ASN A 756 -12.93 33.49 5.25
N TYR A 757 -13.44 32.80 4.24
CA TYR A 757 -12.72 31.76 3.50
C TYR A 757 -12.90 31.99 2.02
N SER A 758 -11.80 32.17 1.29
CA SER A 758 -11.80 32.26 -0.16
C SER A 758 -10.81 31.28 -0.78
N THR A 759 -11.22 30.72 -1.92
CA THR A 759 -10.45 29.78 -2.73
C THR A 759 -10.23 30.36 -4.10
N LYS A 760 -9.01 30.26 -4.63
CA LYS A 760 -8.69 30.62 -6.01
C LYS A 760 -8.00 29.46 -6.71
N HIS A 761 -8.57 29.03 -7.83
CA HIS A 761 -7.97 28.01 -8.70
C HIS A 761 -7.15 28.70 -9.79
N ARG A 762 -5.92 28.22 -10.01
CA ARG A 762 -5.00 28.67 -11.07
C ARG A 762 -4.38 27.44 -11.71
N GLY A 763 -5.04 26.90 -12.75
CA GLY A 763 -4.68 25.62 -13.36
C GLY A 763 -4.54 24.51 -12.32
N PHE A 764 -3.39 23.87 -12.27
CA PHE A 764 -3.05 22.80 -11.33
C PHE A 764 -2.78 23.23 -9.88
N ARG A 765 -2.97 24.52 -9.53
CA ARG A 765 -2.70 25.08 -8.19
C ARG A 765 -3.97 25.66 -7.57
N THR A 766 -4.18 25.34 -6.30
CA THR A 766 -5.24 25.95 -5.48
C THR A 766 -4.61 26.79 -4.39
N GLU A 767 -5.09 28.02 -4.26
CA GLU A 767 -4.75 28.94 -3.19
C GLU A 767 -5.96 29.11 -2.28
N ILE A 768 -5.76 28.95 -0.98
CA ILE A 768 -6.77 29.18 0.04
C ILE A 768 -6.32 30.33 0.93
N TYR A 769 -7.25 31.23 1.20
CA TYR A 769 -7.10 32.33 2.13
C TYR A 769 -8.14 32.16 3.24
N VAL A 770 -7.66 31.96 4.47
CA VAL A 770 -8.51 31.99 5.67
C VAL A 770 -8.18 33.25 6.44
N VAL A 771 -9.12 34.19 6.48
CA VAL A 771 -8.91 35.55 6.98
C VAL A 771 -9.95 35.93 8.01
N GLY A 772 -9.61 36.85 8.89
CA GLY A 772 -10.52 37.34 9.91
C GLY A 772 -9.86 38.29 10.89
N LYS A 773 -10.58 38.62 11.97
CA LYS A 773 -10.14 39.49 13.04
C LYS A 773 -10.55 38.94 14.41
N ARG A 774 -9.82 39.34 15.44
CA ARG A 774 -10.23 39.11 16.83
C ARG A 774 -11.37 40.06 17.19
N LYS A 775 -12.49 39.49 17.67
CA LYS A 775 -13.62 40.27 18.20
C LYS A 775 -13.22 41.06 19.45
#